data_AF-A0A1B9SM75-F1
#
_entry.id   AF-A0A1B9SM75-F1
#
_cell.length_a   1.000
_cell.length_b   1.000
_cell.length_c   1.000
_cell.angle_alpha   90.00
_cell.angle_beta   90.00
_cell.angle_gamma   90.00
#
_symmetry.space_group_name_H-M   'P 1'
#
loop_
_entity.id
_entity.type
_entity.pdbx_description
1 polymer ?
#
loop_
_entity_poly.entity_id
_entity_poly.type
_entity_poly.pdbx_seq_one_letter_code
_entity_poly.pdbx_strand_id
1 'polypeptide(L)'
;MRNFEAEFIERYFLAPGSAGPIASVYVADEDLLDIFGVSDLGMARQQLIKTLPHIDILKARFSGDMAPQKGNAPDYVRILVFLCWMQTTKTRQDEDRDFRDDLLGKQLNEYFTGFPMNGLDLMWFHLKDFLWREHHIDLALPEHIPSHISRIGRTLQMAFPTWRHKNELRRVRDLIPPGNLLDPLTVANRFQTSKMRGETMQSFVYNFAKFDEARKRGVREYMGTPFWQAWYSIVADLAALEYIEVAEGDFGEHELFRVSPLGVRAAISTPEEALNFIPKAVGKLVRSGIVFLENLGFGRYRAGKAESNILLMKKSKLSECDSDAIRSVSGLNADWVVANFKNQLEGGVQAAGAPREFGWRDGISVGGVGGAYLGRTPLAPMISGPIPAAIRVEKNGKTIDMVRRNDGLSFKDGIHSGLFVARSHRESREILLVPRANEVGEIRRLSFDFSREISEDEFHHGTVPSTVTTVEEWSGNRVPPCDALVTIGEALYERSARGLAVSEAIEIIQRGMPEDDRPSEWDLLRSFSDAGWLEMTLLRHFPVRRILQNPLTAESVGSDLVRISGPTPIAVLERLHAAAGAAGAEVETWNGLSKWALPRYAVRCPEERVRRDFIERMAILEKPAPQLAVADVGDPDGVSGYQVIGRLDEERGFFAVRYDDRVAHGLYRLERKESRNPFLHRSVIEGKPVKTYVSPSVAILSHHLRAGGPLFFQSDGILQARRPRVLLPSSWARWASDRVLCNAAPGPSKDGWRYQYAIGASSLSAIRLLVPVTDKEQDDGDEEAQGIRWIDRFLASASNRGRGIHDSRARTTRIARVMAEKR
;
A
#
# COMPACT_ATOMS: atom_id res chain seq x y z
N MET A 1 0.11 21.30 20.02
CA MET A 1 1.57 21.00 20.02
C MET A 1 1.75 19.50 20.15
N ARG A 2 2.49 18.84 19.25
CA ARG A 2 2.76 17.39 19.37
C ARG A 2 3.61 17.13 20.62
N ASN A 3 3.21 16.17 21.46
CA ASN A 3 4.02 15.75 22.60
C ASN A 3 5.08 14.75 22.10
N PHE A 4 6.25 15.27 21.73
CA PHE A 4 7.33 14.45 21.18
C PHE A 4 7.85 13.40 22.17
N GLU A 5 7.83 13.67 23.48
CA GLU A 5 8.28 12.69 24.48
C GLU A 5 7.43 11.41 24.44
N ALA A 6 6.11 11.57 24.36
CA ALA A 6 5.20 10.43 24.24
C ALA A 6 5.43 9.64 22.95
N GLU A 7 5.64 10.32 21.82
CA GLU A 7 5.94 9.68 20.53
C GLU A 7 7.25 8.87 20.59
N PHE A 8 8.31 9.44 21.17
CA PHE A 8 9.60 8.75 21.32
C PHE A 8 9.52 7.56 22.29
N ILE A 9 8.79 7.70 23.39
CA ILE A 9 8.56 6.61 24.35
C ILE A 9 7.79 5.47 23.69
N GLU A 10 6.68 5.77 23.02
CA GLU A 10 5.84 4.78 22.34
C GLU A 10 6.66 4.00 21.29
N ARG A 11 7.36 4.72 20.41
CA ARG A 11 8.03 4.13 19.24
C ARG A 11 9.28 3.32 19.58
N TYR A 12 10.14 3.81 20.47
CA TYR A 12 11.43 3.18 20.74
C TYR A 12 11.46 2.31 22.02
N PHE A 13 10.44 2.43 22.87
CA PHE A 13 10.40 1.68 24.14
C PHE A 13 9.12 0.86 24.30
N LEU A 14 7.93 1.45 24.18
CA LEU A 14 6.70 0.69 24.42
C LEU A 14 6.44 -0.38 23.35
N ALA A 15 6.51 -0.01 22.07
CA ALA A 15 6.31 -0.95 20.98
C ALA A 15 7.35 -2.08 20.99
N PRO A 16 8.68 -1.84 21.10
CA PRO A 16 9.65 -2.92 21.22
C PRO A 16 9.55 -3.72 22.52
N GLY A 17 9.24 -3.05 23.64
CA GLY A 17 9.14 -3.66 24.98
C GLY A 17 8.00 -4.66 25.11
N SER A 18 6.93 -4.49 24.32
CA SER A 18 5.84 -5.47 24.24
C SER A 18 6.29 -6.86 23.74
N ALA A 19 7.44 -6.94 23.05
CA ALA A 19 8.02 -8.18 22.52
C ALA A 19 9.14 -8.76 23.41
N GLY A 20 9.34 -8.21 24.62
CA GLY A 20 10.33 -8.67 25.61
C GLY A 20 11.31 -7.57 26.03
N PRO A 21 12.38 -7.93 26.77
CA PRO A 21 13.30 -6.96 27.34
C PRO A 21 14.05 -6.19 26.26
N ILE A 22 14.23 -4.88 26.49
CA ILE A 22 14.90 -3.97 25.57
C ILE A 22 16.35 -3.84 25.99
N ALA A 23 17.28 -4.29 25.13
CA ALA A 23 18.71 -4.14 25.40
C ALA A 23 19.45 -3.32 24.32
N SER A 24 18.71 -2.74 23.37
CA SER A 24 19.24 -1.85 22.34
C SER A 24 18.18 -0.86 21.86
N VAL A 25 18.64 0.25 21.28
CA VAL A 25 17.81 1.24 20.60
C VAL A 25 18.33 1.39 19.18
N TYR A 26 17.46 1.13 18.20
CA TYR A 26 17.70 1.39 16.78
C TYR A 26 16.81 2.55 16.35
N VAL A 27 17.42 3.59 15.81
CA VAL A 27 16.73 4.77 15.28
C VAL A 27 17.00 4.81 13.78
N ALA A 28 16.00 4.46 12.97
CA ALA A 28 16.14 4.49 11.53
C ALA A 28 16.00 5.94 11.01
N ASP A 29 16.64 6.24 9.87
CA ASP A 29 16.52 7.56 9.24
C ASP A 29 15.06 7.80 8.78
N GLU A 30 14.39 6.72 8.33
CA GLU A 30 12.99 6.70 7.92
C GLU A 30 12.03 7.02 9.07
N ASP A 31 12.36 6.59 10.31
CA ASP A 31 11.54 6.90 11.48
C ASP A 31 11.51 8.41 11.73
N LEU A 32 12.62 9.11 11.52
CA LEU A 32 12.67 10.57 11.68
C LEU A 32 11.88 11.29 10.57
N LEU A 33 11.97 10.81 9.33
CA LEU A 33 11.16 11.34 8.22
C LEU A 33 9.67 11.26 8.55
N ASP A 34 9.23 10.13 9.12
CA ASP A 34 7.83 9.91 9.53
C ASP A 34 7.43 10.78 10.73
N ILE A 35 8.20 10.77 11.83
CA ILE A 35 7.94 11.56 13.05
C ILE A 35 7.77 13.05 12.72
N PHE A 36 8.67 13.60 11.89
CA PHE A 36 8.66 15.01 11.52
C PHE A 36 7.81 15.30 10.28
N GLY A 37 7.39 14.28 9.54
CA GLY A 37 6.54 14.44 8.36
C GLY A 37 7.23 15.14 7.21
N VAL A 38 8.53 14.87 7.01
CA VAL A 38 9.37 15.49 5.98
C VAL A 38 9.96 14.42 5.06
N SER A 39 10.28 14.80 3.82
CA SER A 39 10.83 13.88 2.81
C SER A 39 12.35 13.94 2.68
N ASP A 40 13.00 14.89 3.37
CA ASP A 40 14.45 15.09 3.35
C ASP A 40 15.06 14.85 4.72
N LEU A 41 16.14 14.05 4.76
CA LEU A 41 16.82 13.69 6.00
C LEU A 41 17.55 14.89 6.63
N GLY A 42 18.04 15.82 5.81
CA GLY A 42 18.63 17.07 6.28
C GLY A 42 17.59 17.94 7.03
N MET A 43 16.38 18.02 6.49
CA MET A 43 15.25 18.69 7.14
C MET A 43 14.80 17.95 8.41
N ALA A 44 14.70 16.61 8.40
CA ALA A 44 14.34 15.84 9.59
C ALA A 44 15.34 16.06 10.72
N ARG A 45 16.63 16.06 10.38
CA ARG A 45 17.73 16.40 11.29
C ARG A 45 17.57 17.79 11.88
N GLN A 46 17.31 18.81 11.06
CA GLN A 46 17.12 20.18 11.55
C GLN A 46 15.91 20.28 12.49
N GLN A 47 14.81 19.56 12.19
CA GLN A 47 13.64 19.52 13.07
C GLN A 47 13.94 18.82 14.38
N LEU A 48 14.65 17.69 14.35
CA LEU A 48 15.08 16.98 15.56
C LEU A 48 15.92 17.88 16.46
N ILE A 49 16.90 18.60 15.92
CA ILE A 49 17.72 19.55 16.66
C ILE A 49 16.85 20.66 17.28
N LYS A 50 15.87 21.20 16.54
CA LYS A 50 14.93 22.21 17.05
C LYS A 50 14.06 21.71 18.22
N THR A 51 13.84 20.40 18.34
CA THR A 51 13.10 19.84 19.49
C THR A 51 13.95 19.71 20.76
N LEU A 52 15.27 19.79 20.65
CA LEU A 52 16.16 19.70 21.81
C LEU A 52 16.01 20.94 22.70
N PRO A 53 16.18 20.80 24.03
CA PRO A 53 16.22 21.96 24.92
C PRO A 53 17.32 22.95 24.55
N HIS A 54 17.21 24.18 25.07
CA HIS A 54 18.27 25.18 24.98
C HIS A 54 19.61 24.60 25.45
N ILE A 55 20.71 25.05 24.83
CA ILE A 55 22.04 24.46 25.02
C ILE A 55 22.46 24.40 26.49
N ASP A 56 22.13 25.40 27.30
CA ASP A 56 22.47 25.44 28.73
C ASP A 56 21.74 24.35 29.53
N ILE A 57 20.46 24.11 29.22
CA ILE A 57 19.67 23.03 29.81
C ILE A 57 20.27 21.70 29.39
N LEU A 58 20.65 21.57 28.12
CA LEU A 58 21.26 20.35 27.61
C LEU A 58 22.61 20.06 28.30
N LYS A 59 23.45 21.08 28.48
CA LYS A 59 24.72 20.99 29.25
C LYS A 59 24.47 20.59 30.70
N ALA A 60 23.51 21.22 31.38
CA ALA A 60 23.15 20.88 32.77
C ALA A 60 22.58 19.44 32.91
N ARG A 61 21.82 18.96 31.91
CA ARG A 61 21.33 17.58 31.84
C ARG A 61 22.48 16.59 31.60
N PHE A 62 23.46 16.94 30.76
CA PHE A 62 24.62 16.09 30.48
C PHE A 62 25.60 15.99 31.65
N SER A 63 25.89 17.09 32.34
CA SER A 63 26.77 17.10 33.51
C SER A 63 26.16 16.33 34.69
N GLY A 64 24.83 16.31 34.77
CA GLY A 64 24.07 15.75 35.89
C GLY A 64 23.62 16.81 36.90
N ASP A 65 23.93 18.09 36.67
CA ASP A 65 23.47 19.22 37.51
C ASP A 65 21.94 19.30 37.54
N MET A 66 21.29 18.88 36.46
CA MET A 66 19.83 18.76 36.35
C MET A 66 19.39 17.29 36.27
N ALA A 67 19.44 16.59 37.40
CA ALA A 67 19.02 15.18 37.46
C ALA A 67 17.51 14.99 37.21
N PRO A 68 17.09 13.85 36.63
CA PRO A 68 15.68 13.46 36.56
C PRO A 68 15.03 13.37 37.95
N GLN A 69 13.81 13.87 38.09
CA GLN A 69 13.05 13.80 39.34
C GLN A 69 12.29 12.49 39.44
N LYS A 70 12.54 11.71 40.50
CA LYS A 70 11.86 10.44 40.75
C LYS A 70 10.34 10.63 40.82
N GLY A 71 9.60 9.83 40.04
CA GLY A 71 8.13 9.81 40.05
C GLY A 71 7.48 10.70 38.99
N ASN A 72 8.26 11.53 38.30
CA ASN A 72 7.76 12.29 37.16
C ASN A 72 7.94 11.49 35.86
N ALA A 73 7.11 11.77 34.87
CA ALA A 73 7.30 11.26 33.52
C ALA A 73 8.62 11.80 32.91
N PRO A 74 9.38 10.99 32.15
CA PRO A 74 10.59 11.44 31.47
C PRO A 74 10.33 12.59 30.50
N ASP A 75 11.04 13.69 30.65
CA ASP A 75 10.95 14.90 29.80
C ASP A 75 12.19 15.09 28.90
N TYR A 76 13.01 14.05 28.79
CA TYR A 76 14.35 14.07 28.19
C TYR A 76 14.61 12.90 27.22
N VAL A 77 13.61 12.08 26.90
CA VAL A 77 13.76 10.89 26.03
C VAL A 77 14.20 11.31 24.63
N ARG A 78 13.72 12.46 24.14
CA ARG A 78 14.20 13.02 22.85
C ARG A 78 15.71 13.25 22.82
N ILE A 79 16.34 13.57 23.96
CA ILE A 79 17.80 13.72 24.07
C ILE A 79 18.47 12.35 23.90
N LEU A 80 17.99 11.32 24.60
CA LEU A 80 18.56 9.96 24.51
C LEU A 80 18.42 9.38 23.09
N VAL A 81 17.26 9.56 22.47
CA VAL A 81 17.00 9.12 21.09
C VAL A 81 17.88 9.89 20.11
N PHE A 82 18.02 11.21 20.25
CA PHE A 82 18.94 12.01 19.43
C PHE A 82 20.38 11.49 19.53
N LEU A 83 20.89 11.23 20.74
CA LEU A 83 22.24 10.71 20.92
C LEU A 83 22.41 9.30 20.33
N CYS A 84 21.40 8.43 20.45
CA CYS A 84 21.41 7.10 19.81
C CYS A 84 21.43 7.25 18.28
N TRP A 85 20.56 8.10 17.73
CA TRP A 85 20.51 8.37 16.31
C TRP A 85 21.85 8.85 15.77
N MET A 86 22.51 9.81 16.44
CA MET A 86 23.84 10.31 16.05
C MET A 86 24.88 9.18 15.89
N GLN A 87 24.80 8.11 16.69
CA GLN A 87 25.69 6.95 16.56
C GLN A 87 25.39 6.09 15.33
N THR A 88 24.16 6.12 14.84
CA THR A 88 23.64 5.27 13.77
C THR A 88 23.64 5.95 12.40
N THR A 89 23.64 7.29 12.34
CA THR A 89 23.58 8.07 11.10
C THR A 89 24.73 7.80 10.12
N LYS A 90 24.51 8.15 8.85
CA LYS A 90 25.56 8.19 7.81
C LYS A 90 26.38 9.49 7.82
N THR A 91 26.04 10.47 8.66
CA THR A 91 26.69 11.80 8.63
C THR A 91 28.08 11.85 9.27
N ARG A 92 28.52 10.77 9.91
CA ARG A 92 29.86 10.68 10.50
C ARG A 92 30.91 10.56 9.39
N GLN A 93 31.85 11.48 9.36
CA GLN A 93 33.00 11.46 8.46
C GLN A 93 34.15 10.64 9.08
N ASP A 94 35.06 10.12 8.26
CA ASP A 94 36.18 9.29 8.73
C ASP A 94 37.14 10.05 9.67
N GLU A 95 37.09 11.38 9.66
CA GLU A 95 37.89 12.27 10.52
C GLU A 95 37.27 12.49 11.90
N ASP A 96 36.00 12.10 12.13
CA ASP A 96 35.28 12.35 13.39
C ASP A 96 35.68 11.34 14.49
N ARG A 97 36.68 11.69 15.29
CA ARG A 97 37.29 10.82 16.31
C ARG A 97 36.70 11.02 17.70
N ASP A 98 36.40 12.26 18.11
CA ASP A 98 35.77 12.56 19.40
C ASP A 98 34.27 12.81 19.24
N PHE A 99 33.45 12.06 19.97
CA PHE A 99 32.01 12.26 19.97
C PHE A 99 31.57 13.64 20.43
N ARG A 100 32.26 14.22 21.42
CA ARG A 100 31.83 15.48 22.03
C ARG A 100 31.97 16.66 21.07
N ASP A 101 33.07 16.73 20.34
CA ASP A 101 33.36 17.88 19.49
C ASP A 101 33.06 17.59 18.02
N ASP A 102 33.47 16.42 17.52
CA ASP A 102 33.34 16.12 16.10
C ASP A 102 31.92 15.71 15.71
N LEU A 103 31.16 15.11 16.63
CA LEU A 103 29.77 14.72 16.40
C LEU A 103 28.80 15.68 17.08
N LEU A 104 28.79 15.75 18.41
CA LEU A 104 27.83 16.57 19.15
C LEU A 104 28.08 18.07 18.92
N GLY A 105 29.33 18.50 18.97
CA GLY A 105 29.72 19.90 18.84
C GLY A 105 29.48 20.48 17.44
N LYS A 106 29.85 19.75 16.38
CA LYS A 106 29.51 20.14 14.98
C LYS A 106 28.01 20.24 14.73
N GLN A 107 27.21 19.41 15.40
CA GLN A 107 25.76 19.34 15.21
C GLN A 107 25.02 20.47 15.93
N LEU A 108 25.49 20.83 17.13
CA LEU A 108 24.89 21.88 17.97
C LEU A 108 25.59 23.23 17.85
N ASN A 109 26.67 23.31 17.05
CA ASN A 109 27.52 24.48 16.86
C ASN A 109 28.15 24.99 18.18
N GLU A 110 28.63 24.06 19.02
CA GLU A 110 29.06 24.32 20.40
C GLU A 110 30.21 23.41 20.82
N TYR A 111 31.08 23.86 21.73
CA TYR A 111 32.22 23.06 22.19
C TYR A 111 31.88 22.25 23.44
N PHE A 112 32.22 20.95 23.44
CA PHE A 112 31.96 20.04 24.56
C PHE A 112 33.24 19.34 25.05
N THR A 113 34.44 19.73 24.59
CA THR A 113 35.72 19.13 24.97
C THR A 113 35.86 19.02 26.50
N GLY A 114 36.12 17.80 27.00
CA GLY A 114 36.30 17.55 28.44
C GLY A 114 35.04 17.67 29.30
N PHE A 115 33.86 17.94 28.72
CA PHE A 115 32.62 18.14 29.47
C PHE A 115 32.10 16.81 30.09
N PRO A 116 31.70 16.80 31.37
CA PRO A 116 31.19 15.60 32.03
C PRO A 116 29.87 15.14 31.40
N MET A 117 29.71 13.82 31.22
CA MET A 117 28.51 13.21 30.62
C MET A 117 27.78 12.28 31.60
N ASN A 118 28.02 12.46 32.90
CA ASN A 118 27.53 11.58 33.96
C ASN A 118 25.99 11.59 34.07
N GLY A 119 25.35 12.69 33.68
CA GLY A 119 23.90 12.82 33.68
C GLY A 119 23.19 11.89 32.69
N LEU A 120 23.88 11.39 31.66
CA LEU A 120 23.32 10.39 30.74
C LEU A 120 22.94 9.09 31.46
N ASP A 121 23.78 8.63 32.39
CA ASP A 121 23.51 7.41 33.15
C ASP A 121 22.31 7.60 34.07
N LEU A 122 22.18 8.77 34.71
CA LEU A 122 21.02 9.12 35.53
C LEU A 122 19.72 9.11 34.71
N MET A 123 19.75 9.65 33.49
CA MET A 123 18.61 9.63 32.57
C MET A 123 18.20 8.21 32.16
N TRP A 124 19.17 7.33 31.85
CA TRP A 124 18.90 5.94 31.53
C TRP A 124 18.31 5.15 32.70
N PHE A 125 18.88 5.28 33.90
CA PHE A 125 18.36 4.62 35.08
C PHE A 125 16.94 5.07 35.41
N HIS A 126 16.69 6.39 35.36
CA HIS A 126 15.34 6.91 35.58
C HIS A 126 14.35 6.43 34.51
N LEU A 127 14.75 6.33 33.24
CA LEU A 127 13.90 5.80 32.18
C LEU A 127 13.59 4.30 32.39
N LYS A 128 14.59 3.49 32.75
CA LYS A 128 14.40 2.08 33.10
C LYS A 128 13.36 1.92 34.21
N ASP A 129 13.54 2.68 35.28
CA ASP A 129 12.66 2.68 36.43
C ASP A 129 11.22 3.08 36.07
N PHE A 130 11.07 4.13 35.26
CA PHE A 130 9.77 4.61 34.80
C PHE A 130 9.06 3.55 33.93
N LEU A 131 9.75 2.99 32.93
CA LEU A 131 9.19 1.96 32.04
C LEU A 131 8.76 0.71 32.80
N TRP A 132 9.53 0.30 33.80
CA TRP A 132 9.18 -0.85 34.64
C TRP A 132 7.96 -0.58 35.52
N ARG A 133 7.91 0.59 36.16
CA ARG A 133 6.84 0.95 37.11
C ARG A 133 5.51 1.22 36.42
N GLU A 134 5.51 2.02 35.35
CA GLU A 134 4.28 2.48 34.69
C GLU A 134 3.80 1.52 33.59
N HIS A 135 4.73 0.78 32.95
CA HIS A 135 4.43 -0.01 31.75
C HIS A 135 4.87 -1.47 31.84
N HIS A 136 5.47 -1.91 32.94
CA HIS A 136 6.00 -3.28 33.12
C HIS A 136 6.98 -3.71 32.01
N ILE A 137 7.74 -2.76 31.46
CA ILE A 137 8.74 -3.02 30.42
C ILE A 137 10.13 -3.07 31.05
N ASP A 138 10.87 -4.15 30.76
CA ASP A 138 12.25 -4.30 31.21
C ASP A 138 13.23 -3.65 30.22
N LEU A 139 13.97 -2.64 30.70
CA LEU A 139 15.07 -2.01 29.97
C LEU A 139 16.41 -2.53 30.53
N ALA A 140 17.04 -3.44 29.79
CA ALA A 140 18.29 -4.10 30.15
C ALA A 140 19.49 -3.18 29.90
N LEU A 141 19.83 -2.36 30.89
CA LEU A 141 20.98 -1.47 30.87
C LEU A 141 22.32 -2.22 31.09
N PRO A 142 23.41 -1.84 30.40
CA PRO A 142 24.73 -2.44 30.60
C PRO A 142 25.25 -2.23 32.04
N GLU A 143 25.67 -3.33 32.67
CA GLU A 143 26.23 -3.31 34.02
C GLU A 143 27.69 -2.81 34.03
N HIS A 144 28.47 -3.20 33.03
CA HIS A 144 29.90 -2.88 32.93
C HIS A 144 30.17 -2.03 31.68
N ILE A 145 30.74 -0.85 31.86
CA ILE A 145 31.17 0.04 30.77
C ILE A 145 32.70 -0.08 30.63
N PRO A 146 33.22 -0.62 29.51
CA PRO A 146 34.66 -0.68 29.29
C PRO A 146 35.33 0.70 29.40
N SER A 147 36.52 0.75 30.02
CA SER A 147 37.25 1.99 30.30
C SER A 147 37.50 2.85 29.06
N HIS A 148 37.67 2.22 27.89
CA HIS A 148 37.91 2.87 26.60
C HIS A 148 36.65 3.48 25.94
N ILE A 149 35.44 3.24 26.48
CA ILE A 149 34.18 3.87 26.02
C ILE A 149 33.48 4.71 27.10
N SER A 150 34.17 4.99 28.20
CA SER A 150 33.71 5.81 29.35
C SER A 150 33.22 7.22 29.01
N ARG A 151 33.39 7.68 27.75
CA ARG A 151 33.11 9.05 27.33
C ARG A 151 31.63 9.41 27.17
N ILE A 152 30.74 8.46 26.83
CA ILE A 152 29.31 8.71 26.52
C ILE A 152 28.37 7.78 27.32
N GLY A 153 28.92 7.09 28.33
CA GLY A 153 28.15 6.21 29.22
C GLY A 153 27.42 5.07 28.50
N ARG A 154 26.26 4.67 29.05
CA ARG A 154 25.41 3.56 28.54
C ARG A 154 24.80 3.82 27.16
N THR A 155 24.67 5.07 26.73
CA THR A 155 24.05 5.44 25.45
C THR A 155 24.72 4.76 24.26
N LEU A 156 26.05 4.71 24.25
CA LEU A 156 26.80 4.07 23.16
C LEU A 156 26.51 2.57 23.10
N GLN A 157 26.46 1.92 24.27
CA GLN A 157 26.19 0.48 24.41
C GLN A 157 24.74 0.09 24.07
N MET A 158 23.80 1.04 24.15
CA MET A 158 22.41 0.84 23.75
C MET A 158 22.20 1.06 22.25
N ALA A 159 22.91 2.00 21.63
CA ALA A 159 22.72 2.32 20.22
C ALA A 159 23.17 1.18 19.28
N PHE A 160 22.42 0.94 18.21
CA PHE A 160 22.77 0.00 17.13
C PHE A 160 22.14 0.45 15.80
N PRO A 161 22.79 0.28 14.63
CA PRO A 161 24.19 -0.08 14.44
C PRO A 161 25.11 1.14 14.58
N THR A 162 26.11 1.08 15.44
CA THR A 162 27.15 2.12 15.54
C THR A 162 28.16 1.98 14.40
N TRP A 163 29.03 2.98 14.19
CA TRP A 163 30.15 2.87 13.23
C TRP A 163 31.05 1.66 13.51
N ARG A 164 31.29 1.32 14.79
CA ARG A 164 32.04 0.10 15.15
C ARG A 164 31.32 -1.15 14.68
N HIS A 165 30.00 -1.24 14.89
CA HIS A 165 29.21 -2.37 14.37
C HIS A 165 29.31 -2.45 12.85
N LYS A 166 29.14 -1.33 12.13
CA LYS A 166 29.24 -1.29 10.67
C LYS A 166 30.61 -1.81 10.17
N ASN A 167 31.70 -1.47 10.84
CA ASN A 167 33.03 -1.99 10.49
C ASN A 167 33.17 -3.49 10.72
N GLU A 168 32.63 -4.03 11.82
CA GLU A 168 32.62 -5.48 12.04
C GLU A 168 31.73 -6.21 11.01
N LEU A 169 30.56 -5.66 10.69
CA LEU A 169 29.70 -6.20 9.64
C LEU A 169 30.43 -6.21 8.28
N ARG A 170 31.18 -5.15 7.93
CA ARG A 170 32.00 -5.11 6.71
C ARG A 170 33.09 -6.19 6.69
N ARG A 171 33.81 -6.38 7.79
CA ARG A 171 34.83 -7.44 7.90
C ARG A 171 34.24 -8.83 7.68
N VAL A 172 33.05 -9.11 8.23
CA VAL A 172 32.39 -10.42 8.03
C VAL A 172 31.84 -10.56 6.61
N ARG A 173 31.29 -9.49 6.02
CA ARG A 173 30.85 -9.48 4.63
C ARG A 173 31.96 -9.91 3.68
N ASP A 174 33.17 -9.39 3.88
CA ASP A 174 34.32 -9.69 3.01
C ASP A 174 34.79 -11.17 3.13
N LEU A 175 34.32 -11.91 4.14
CA LEU A 175 34.57 -13.34 4.34
C LEU A 175 33.47 -14.26 3.75
N ILE A 176 32.37 -13.69 3.24
CA ILE A 176 31.23 -14.44 2.68
C ILE A 176 31.23 -14.31 1.15
N PRO A 177 31.13 -15.44 0.40
CA PRO A 177 31.00 -15.38 -1.06
C PRO A 177 29.80 -14.52 -1.49
N PRO A 178 29.90 -13.70 -2.55
CA PRO A 178 28.85 -12.75 -2.96
C PRO A 178 27.47 -13.37 -3.16
N GLY A 179 27.39 -14.60 -3.68
CA GLY A 179 26.12 -15.31 -3.89
C GLY A 179 25.40 -15.72 -2.61
N ASN A 180 26.08 -15.71 -1.46
CA ASN A 180 25.55 -16.15 -0.17
C ASN A 180 25.44 -15.01 0.85
N LEU A 181 25.64 -13.76 0.42
CA LEU A 181 25.56 -12.59 1.31
C LEU A 181 24.15 -12.34 1.86
N LEU A 182 23.12 -12.86 1.20
CA LEU A 182 21.72 -12.77 1.64
C LEU A 182 21.19 -14.09 2.22
N ASP A 183 22.02 -15.14 2.32
CA ASP A 183 21.66 -16.38 3.00
C ASP A 183 21.79 -16.18 4.51
N PRO A 184 20.68 -16.11 5.26
CA PRO A 184 20.72 -15.81 6.69
C PRO A 184 21.42 -16.91 7.51
N LEU A 185 21.43 -18.16 7.04
CA LEU A 185 22.14 -19.26 7.71
C LEU A 185 23.65 -19.11 7.52
N THR A 186 24.10 -18.84 6.29
CA THR A 186 25.52 -18.57 6.03
C THR A 186 26.01 -17.37 6.85
N VAL A 187 25.23 -16.29 6.87
CA VAL A 187 25.53 -15.09 7.68
C VAL A 187 25.62 -15.47 9.17
N ALA A 188 24.58 -16.10 9.74
CA ALA A 188 24.56 -16.49 11.15
C ALA A 188 25.75 -17.38 11.54
N ASN A 189 26.06 -18.40 10.73
CA ASN A 189 27.17 -19.32 10.98
C ASN A 189 28.53 -18.60 10.97
N ARG A 190 28.71 -17.62 10.08
CA ARG A 190 29.94 -16.83 10.04
C ARG A 190 30.09 -15.92 11.25
N PHE A 191 29.03 -15.25 11.68
CA PHE A 191 29.07 -14.46 12.92
C PHE A 191 29.30 -15.34 14.16
N GLN A 192 28.75 -16.56 14.21
CA GLN A 192 28.97 -17.50 15.31
C GLN A 192 30.39 -18.07 15.35
N THR A 193 31.02 -18.30 14.19
CA THR A 193 32.39 -18.86 14.10
C THR A 193 33.48 -17.80 14.15
N SER A 194 33.16 -16.54 13.85
CA SER A 194 34.08 -15.41 14.03
C SER A 194 34.35 -15.18 15.53
N LYS A 195 35.62 -14.95 15.91
CA LYS A 195 36.05 -14.64 17.31
C LYS A 195 35.54 -13.28 17.82
N MET A 196 34.37 -12.81 17.39
CA MET A 196 33.87 -11.47 17.67
C MET A 196 33.20 -11.32 19.04
N ARG A 197 32.92 -12.43 19.76
CA ARG A 197 32.18 -12.42 21.04
C ARG A 197 32.95 -11.85 22.25
N GLY A 198 34.27 -11.71 22.18
CA GLY A 198 35.09 -11.30 23.34
C GLY A 198 35.08 -9.80 23.66
N GLU A 199 34.79 -8.94 22.68
CA GLU A 199 34.84 -7.46 22.81
C GLU A 199 33.59 -6.76 22.25
N THR A 200 32.54 -7.51 21.86
CA THR A 200 31.35 -6.94 21.22
C THR A 200 30.44 -6.23 22.20
N MET A 201 29.95 -5.05 21.80
CA MET A 201 29.00 -4.25 22.58
C MET A 201 27.67 -5.00 22.80
N GLN A 202 27.02 -4.73 23.93
CA GLN A 202 25.77 -5.40 24.33
C GLN A 202 24.70 -5.30 23.24
N SER A 203 24.51 -4.12 22.64
CA SER A 203 23.51 -3.93 21.60
C SER A 203 23.78 -4.77 20.35
N PHE A 204 25.04 -5.07 20.01
CA PHE A 204 25.35 -5.99 18.92
C PHE A 204 24.92 -7.41 19.26
N VAL A 205 25.30 -7.90 20.45
CA VAL A 205 24.96 -9.24 20.92
C VAL A 205 23.45 -9.44 20.99
N TYR A 206 22.74 -8.46 21.55
CA TYR A 206 21.28 -8.47 21.64
C TYR A 206 20.61 -8.51 20.25
N ASN A 207 21.00 -7.61 19.34
CA ASN A 207 20.39 -7.58 18.00
C ASN A 207 20.73 -8.82 17.17
N PHE A 208 21.95 -9.37 17.29
CA PHE A 208 22.31 -10.62 16.66
C PHE A 208 21.52 -11.80 17.24
N ALA A 209 21.31 -11.85 18.55
CA ALA A 209 20.50 -12.88 19.19
C ALA A 209 19.04 -12.83 18.72
N LYS A 210 18.43 -11.62 18.67
CA LYS A 210 17.09 -11.42 18.10
C LYS A 210 17.00 -11.86 16.64
N PHE A 211 18.02 -11.54 15.83
CA PHE A 211 18.13 -12.04 14.45
C PHE A 211 18.23 -13.56 14.38
N ASP A 212 19.13 -14.18 15.15
CA ASP A 212 19.35 -15.62 15.10
C ASP A 212 18.13 -16.39 15.62
N GLU A 213 17.44 -15.88 16.65
CA GLU A 213 16.15 -16.39 17.10
C GLU A 213 15.07 -16.27 16.03
N ALA A 214 14.87 -15.08 15.45
CA ALA A 214 13.88 -14.87 14.38
C ALA A 214 14.16 -15.77 13.17
N ARG A 215 15.43 -15.87 12.77
CA ARG A 215 15.89 -16.78 11.72
C ARG A 215 15.62 -18.24 12.08
N LYS A 216 15.79 -18.65 13.33
CA LYS A 216 15.53 -20.02 13.84
C LYS A 216 14.05 -20.35 13.96
N ARG A 217 13.18 -19.37 14.21
CA ARG A 217 11.71 -19.56 14.15
C ARG A 217 11.22 -19.87 12.73
N GLY A 218 11.97 -19.38 11.74
CA GLY A 218 11.66 -19.53 10.31
C GLY A 218 10.57 -18.54 9.93
N VAL A 219 10.51 -18.20 8.64
CA VAL A 219 9.91 -16.96 8.08
C VAL A 219 10.96 -15.86 7.90
N ARG A 220 10.74 -14.99 6.91
CA ARG A 220 11.48 -13.74 6.66
C ARG A 220 11.38 -12.71 7.81
N GLU A 221 10.90 -13.06 9.00
CA GLU A 221 10.84 -12.17 10.17
C GLU A 221 12.22 -11.59 10.53
N TYR A 222 13.26 -12.41 10.37
CA TYR A 222 14.64 -11.96 10.56
C TYR A 222 14.96 -10.72 9.71
N MET A 223 14.28 -10.52 8.57
CA MET A 223 14.47 -9.36 7.70
C MET A 223 14.04 -8.04 8.35
N GLY A 224 13.09 -8.09 9.28
CA GLY A 224 12.64 -6.92 10.04
C GLY A 224 13.50 -6.63 11.28
N THR A 225 14.50 -7.46 11.57
CA THR A 225 15.38 -7.23 12.73
C THR A 225 16.39 -6.13 12.42
N PRO A 226 16.75 -5.29 13.42
CA PRO A 226 17.75 -4.25 13.21
C PRO A 226 19.08 -4.80 12.70
N PHE A 227 19.49 -5.99 13.17
CA PHE A 227 20.71 -6.65 12.70
C PHE A 227 20.67 -6.94 11.19
N TRP A 228 19.58 -7.52 10.68
CA TRP A 228 19.49 -7.83 9.26
C TRP A 228 19.36 -6.59 8.38
N GLN A 229 18.65 -5.56 8.85
CA GLN A 229 18.58 -4.27 8.16
C GLN A 229 19.97 -3.62 8.06
N ALA A 230 20.74 -3.64 9.16
CA ALA A 230 22.11 -3.15 9.17
C ALA A 230 23.02 -3.98 8.24
N TRP A 231 22.92 -5.32 8.28
CA TRP A 231 23.65 -6.22 7.40
C TRP A 231 23.32 -5.94 5.93
N TYR A 232 22.03 -5.88 5.60
CA TYR A 232 21.54 -5.58 4.26
C TYR A 232 22.07 -4.24 3.76
N SER A 233 22.05 -3.18 4.58
CA SER A 233 22.64 -1.88 4.19
C SER A 233 24.12 -2.00 3.83
N ILE A 234 24.90 -2.78 4.60
CA ILE A 234 26.34 -2.97 4.36
C ILE A 234 26.61 -3.83 3.12
N VAL A 235 25.72 -4.78 2.84
CA VAL A 235 25.79 -5.62 1.64
C VAL A 235 25.36 -4.82 0.40
N ALA A 236 24.27 -4.07 0.47
CA ALA A 236 23.74 -3.23 -0.61
C ALA A 236 24.74 -2.14 -1.04
N ASP A 237 25.52 -1.60 -0.11
CA ASP A 237 26.62 -0.66 -0.40
C ASP A 237 27.69 -1.26 -1.33
N LEU A 238 27.83 -2.58 -1.39
CA LEU A 238 28.88 -3.28 -2.16
C LEU A 238 28.33 -4.18 -3.28
N ALA A 239 27.11 -4.66 -3.14
CA ALA A 239 26.44 -5.55 -4.06
C ALA A 239 25.13 -4.89 -4.52
N ALA A 240 25.07 -4.60 -5.82
CA ALA A 240 23.88 -4.06 -6.45
C ALA A 240 22.82 -5.19 -6.57
N LEU A 241 22.03 -5.33 -5.50
CA LEU A 241 21.12 -6.46 -5.24
C LEU A 241 19.64 -6.09 -5.38
N GLU A 242 19.32 -4.81 -5.56
CA GLU A 242 17.96 -4.38 -5.83
C GLU A 242 17.57 -4.72 -7.28
N TYR A 243 16.28 -4.79 -7.56
CA TYR A 243 15.78 -4.95 -8.92
C TYR A 243 14.75 -3.87 -9.24
N ILE A 244 14.57 -3.57 -10.52
CA ILE A 244 13.51 -2.66 -10.96
C ILE A 244 12.23 -3.49 -11.10
N GLU A 245 11.13 -3.01 -10.53
CA GLU A 245 9.80 -3.54 -10.73
C GLU A 245 8.93 -2.48 -11.40
N VAL A 246 8.10 -2.93 -12.33
CA VAL A 246 7.06 -2.13 -12.98
C VAL A 246 5.71 -2.72 -12.57
N ALA A 247 4.78 -1.90 -12.08
CA ALA A 247 3.43 -2.35 -11.73
C ALA A 247 2.37 -1.56 -12.50
N GLU A 248 1.38 -2.26 -13.05
CA GLU A 248 0.22 -1.66 -13.73
C GLU A 248 -0.84 -1.23 -12.70
N GLY A 249 -1.33 0.00 -12.82
CA GLY A 249 -2.41 0.57 -11.99
C GLY A 249 -3.78 0.57 -12.68
N ASP A 250 -4.77 1.12 -11.99
CA ASP A 250 -6.21 0.93 -12.23
C ASP A 250 -6.70 1.41 -13.62
N PHE A 251 -6.04 2.43 -14.19
CA PHE A 251 -6.38 3.05 -15.47
C PHE A 251 -5.28 2.89 -16.53
N GLY A 252 -4.39 1.90 -16.34
CA GLY A 252 -3.31 1.56 -17.26
C GLY A 252 -2.01 2.35 -17.06
N GLU A 253 -1.93 3.18 -16.01
CA GLU A 253 -0.64 3.73 -15.58
C GLU A 253 0.32 2.62 -15.20
N HIS A 254 1.61 2.86 -15.43
CA HIS A 254 2.65 1.99 -14.90
C HIS A 254 3.40 2.79 -13.82
N GLU A 255 3.67 2.15 -12.70
CA GLU A 255 4.48 2.68 -11.60
C GLU A 255 5.82 1.95 -11.58
N LEU A 256 6.90 2.68 -11.30
CA LEU A 256 8.25 2.15 -11.27
C LEU A 256 8.77 2.11 -9.83
N PHE A 257 9.35 0.98 -9.46
CA PHE A 257 9.92 0.75 -8.15
C PHE A 257 11.34 0.21 -8.28
N ARG A 258 12.22 0.64 -7.38
CA ARG A 258 13.36 -0.19 -6.97
C ARG A 258 12.89 -1.05 -5.81
N VAL A 259 13.13 -2.35 -5.91
CA VAL A 259 12.69 -3.32 -4.92
C VAL A 259 13.90 -4.01 -4.33
N SER A 260 14.02 -3.88 -3.01
CA SER A 260 15.05 -4.59 -2.26
C SER A 260 14.77 -6.10 -2.24
N PRO A 261 15.78 -6.96 -2.06
CA PRO A 261 15.62 -8.37 -1.72
C PRO A 261 14.74 -8.64 -0.49
N LEU A 262 14.58 -7.64 0.40
CA LEU A 262 13.68 -7.70 1.56
C LEU A 262 12.21 -7.48 1.19
N GLY A 263 11.90 -7.19 -0.08
CA GLY A 263 10.56 -6.89 -0.56
C GLY A 263 10.12 -5.44 -0.33
N VAL A 264 10.96 -4.62 0.31
CA VAL A 264 10.70 -3.18 0.47
C VAL A 264 10.80 -2.52 -0.90
N ARG A 265 9.71 -1.87 -1.31
CA ARG A 265 9.58 -1.13 -2.56
C ARG A 265 9.82 0.35 -2.29
N ALA A 266 10.72 0.95 -3.03
CA ALA A 266 10.88 2.40 -3.09
C ALA A 266 10.53 2.86 -4.50
N ALA A 267 9.58 3.77 -4.61
CA ALA A 267 9.18 4.28 -5.90
C ALA A 267 10.28 5.18 -6.50
N ILE A 268 10.42 5.12 -7.82
CA ILE A 268 11.42 5.86 -8.60
C ILE A 268 10.75 6.44 -9.84
N SER A 269 11.25 7.58 -10.34
CA SER A 269 10.60 8.24 -11.50
C SER A 269 11.17 7.73 -12.83
N THR A 270 12.44 7.30 -12.81
CA THR A 270 13.16 6.79 -13.97
C THR A 270 13.97 5.54 -13.60
N PRO A 271 14.16 4.59 -14.53
CA PRO A 271 15.05 3.44 -14.33
C PRO A 271 16.49 3.85 -14.00
N GLU A 272 16.92 5.03 -14.46
CA GLU A 272 18.24 5.58 -14.21
C GLU A 272 18.54 5.85 -12.73
N GLU A 273 17.52 6.20 -11.92
CA GLU A 273 17.67 6.38 -10.46
C GLU A 273 18.12 5.10 -9.75
N ALA A 274 17.84 3.93 -10.32
CA ALA A 274 18.20 2.65 -9.75
C ALA A 274 19.63 2.17 -10.10
N LEU A 275 20.36 2.88 -10.97
CA LEU A 275 21.64 2.41 -11.55
C LEU A 275 22.71 2.01 -10.53
N ASN A 276 22.74 2.65 -9.37
CA ASN A 276 23.72 2.37 -8.32
C ASN A 276 23.31 1.18 -7.43
N PHE A 277 22.05 0.73 -7.51
CA PHE A 277 21.45 -0.26 -6.62
C PHE A 277 21.18 -1.61 -7.30
N ILE A 278 21.16 -1.63 -8.63
CA ILE A 278 20.80 -2.81 -9.44
C ILE A 278 22.02 -3.50 -10.08
N PRO A 279 21.96 -4.81 -10.35
CA PRO A 279 23.06 -5.54 -10.98
C PRO A 279 23.59 -4.85 -12.24
N LYS A 280 24.92 -4.73 -12.38
CA LYS A 280 25.58 -4.05 -13.53
C LYS A 280 25.05 -4.46 -14.91
N ALA A 281 24.67 -5.72 -15.06
CA ALA A 281 24.08 -6.24 -16.29
C ALA A 281 22.71 -5.63 -16.61
N VAL A 282 21.83 -5.49 -15.61
CA VAL A 282 20.55 -4.77 -15.75
C VAL A 282 20.82 -3.28 -15.93
N GLY A 283 21.79 -2.71 -15.21
CA GLY A 283 22.22 -1.32 -15.39
C GLY A 283 22.72 -1.01 -16.81
N LYS A 284 23.35 -1.97 -17.50
CA LYS A 284 23.73 -1.82 -18.92
C LYS A 284 22.50 -1.73 -19.83
N LEU A 285 21.49 -2.57 -19.58
CA LEU A 285 20.21 -2.56 -20.29
C LEU A 285 19.44 -1.23 -20.10
N VAL A 286 19.42 -0.73 -18.86
CA VAL A 286 18.86 0.60 -18.55
C VAL A 286 19.57 1.69 -19.35
N ARG A 287 20.91 1.70 -19.37
CA ARG A 287 21.69 2.68 -20.14
C ARG A 287 21.48 2.58 -21.65
N SER A 288 21.28 1.38 -22.19
CA SER A 288 20.95 1.20 -23.61
C SER A 288 19.50 1.57 -23.96
N GLY A 289 18.65 1.80 -22.96
CA GLY A 289 17.26 2.18 -23.16
C GLY A 289 16.33 1.01 -23.51
N ILE A 290 16.72 -0.23 -23.24
CA ILE A 290 15.91 -1.44 -23.49
C ILE A 290 16.17 -2.42 -22.35
N VAL A 291 15.15 -2.74 -21.58
CA VAL A 291 15.19 -3.63 -20.42
C VAL A 291 14.11 -4.68 -20.56
N PHE A 292 14.49 -5.96 -20.45
CA PHE A 292 13.53 -7.06 -20.48
C PHE A 292 12.73 -7.12 -19.18
N LEU A 293 11.44 -7.37 -19.29
CA LEU A 293 10.53 -7.47 -18.17
C LEU A 293 9.98 -8.89 -18.03
N GLU A 294 10.35 -9.56 -16.94
CA GLU A 294 9.81 -10.86 -16.55
C GLU A 294 8.47 -10.64 -15.84
N ASN A 295 7.41 -11.28 -16.33
CA ASN A 295 6.08 -11.16 -15.74
C ASN A 295 6.04 -11.88 -14.37
N LEU A 296 5.73 -11.13 -13.32
CA LEU A 296 5.58 -11.64 -11.94
C LEU A 296 4.11 -12.00 -11.60
N GLY A 297 3.22 -11.92 -12.59
CA GLY A 297 1.77 -11.97 -12.43
C GLY A 297 1.18 -10.62 -12.05
N PHE A 298 -0.14 -10.49 -12.23
CA PHE A 298 -0.93 -9.41 -11.60
C PHE A 298 -0.53 -7.99 -12.04
N GLY A 299 -0.21 -7.82 -13.33
CA GLY A 299 0.24 -6.52 -13.86
C GLY A 299 1.62 -6.08 -13.35
N ARG A 300 2.37 -6.96 -12.66
CA ARG A 300 3.71 -6.69 -12.17
C ARG A 300 4.76 -7.34 -13.04
N TYR A 301 5.86 -6.61 -13.24
CA TYR A 301 6.97 -7.05 -14.05
C TYR A 301 8.30 -6.71 -13.40
N ARG A 302 9.26 -7.62 -13.44
CA ARG A 302 10.62 -7.43 -12.93
C ARG A 302 11.59 -7.21 -14.07
N ALA A 303 12.47 -6.23 -13.95
CA ALA A 303 13.61 -6.09 -14.83
C ALA A 303 14.53 -7.31 -14.71
N GLY A 304 14.62 -8.05 -15.80
CA GLY A 304 15.36 -9.30 -15.90
C GLY A 304 16.45 -9.24 -16.96
N LYS A 305 17.20 -10.33 -17.05
CA LYS A 305 18.13 -10.59 -18.17
C LYS A 305 17.51 -11.54 -19.20
N ALA A 306 16.49 -12.31 -18.79
CA ALA A 306 15.84 -13.24 -19.69
C ALA A 306 15.08 -12.46 -20.74
N GLU A 307 15.19 -12.89 -21.99
CA GLU A 307 14.40 -12.31 -23.08
C GLU A 307 12.92 -12.51 -22.80
N SER A 308 12.14 -11.45 -22.99
CA SER A 308 10.70 -11.47 -22.82
C SER A 308 10.03 -10.58 -23.86
N ASN A 309 8.76 -10.85 -24.13
CA ASN A 309 7.97 -10.06 -25.08
C ASN A 309 7.54 -8.71 -24.50
N ILE A 310 7.86 -8.45 -23.23
CA ILE A 310 7.46 -7.25 -22.51
C ILE A 310 8.74 -6.50 -22.19
N LEU A 311 8.89 -5.30 -22.72
CA LEU A 311 10.10 -4.51 -22.63
C LEU A 311 9.79 -3.17 -21.97
N LEU A 312 10.62 -2.77 -21.04
CA LEU A 312 10.73 -1.38 -20.60
C LEU A 312 11.75 -0.70 -21.52
N MET A 313 11.29 0.27 -22.32
CA MET A 313 12.08 0.86 -23.40
C MET A 313 12.04 2.39 -23.41
N LYS A 314 13.11 3.02 -23.88
CA LYS A 314 13.08 4.45 -24.20
C LYS A 314 12.23 4.70 -25.43
N LYS A 315 11.50 5.82 -25.45
CA LYS A 315 10.68 6.26 -26.57
C LYS A 315 11.47 6.36 -27.89
N SER A 316 12.71 6.83 -27.83
CA SER A 316 13.62 6.85 -28.99
C SER A 316 13.92 5.47 -29.56
N LYS A 317 13.93 4.42 -28.71
CA LYS A 317 14.10 3.03 -29.13
C LYS A 317 12.81 2.40 -29.64
N LEU A 318 11.67 2.79 -29.08
CA LEU A 318 10.37 2.38 -29.60
C LEU A 318 10.16 2.85 -31.05
N SER A 319 10.56 4.09 -31.39
CA SER A 319 10.43 4.61 -32.76
C SER A 319 11.32 3.91 -33.80
N GLU A 320 12.33 3.17 -33.36
CA GLU A 320 13.18 2.33 -34.22
C GLU A 320 12.53 0.96 -34.51
N CYS A 321 11.46 0.59 -33.79
CA CYS A 321 10.79 -0.71 -33.91
C CYS A 321 9.68 -0.70 -34.97
N ASP A 322 9.46 -1.85 -35.61
CA ASP A 322 8.33 -2.04 -36.53
C ASP A 322 6.99 -2.00 -35.78
N SER A 323 6.10 -1.09 -36.17
CA SER A 323 4.78 -0.93 -35.58
C SER A 323 3.91 -2.17 -35.67
N ASP A 324 4.12 -3.01 -36.69
CA ASP A 324 3.31 -4.22 -36.90
C ASP A 324 3.69 -5.34 -35.92
N ALA A 325 4.92 -5.33 -35.40
CA ALA A 325 5.42 -6.28 -34.40
C ALA A 325 4.92 -5.97 -32.98
N ILE A 326 4.47 -4.75 -32.73
CA ILE A 326 4.02 -4.27 -31.43
C ILE A 326 2.57 -4.69 -31.18
N ARG A 327 2.33 -5.38 -30.06
CA ARG A 327 0.99 -5.78 -29.59
C ARG A 327 0.31 -4.64 -28.82
N SER A 328 1.04 -4.02 -27.90
CA SER A 328 0.56 -2.89 -27.10
C SER A 328 1.72 -2.07 -26.55
N VAL A 329 1.49 -0.80 -26.27
CA VAL A 329 2.46 0.07 -25.58
C VAL A 329 1.74 0.90 -24.55
N SER A 330 2.34 1.02 -23.38
CA SER A 330 1.85 1.77 -22.23
C SER A 330 2.93 2.76 -21.77
N GLY A 331 2.57 4.01 -21.53
CA GLY A 331 3.51 5.07 -21.22
C GLY A 331 3.84 5.04 -19.73
N LEU A 332 5.13 4.99 -19.41
CA LEU A 332 5.58 5.07 -18.02
C LEU A 332 5.79 6.55 -17.64
N ASN A 333 6.57 7.27 -18.45
CA ASN A 333 6.83 8.70 -18.34
C ASN A 333 7.15 9.25 -19.76
N ALA A 334 7.53 10.52 -19.88
CA ALA A 334 7.80 11.11 -21.20
C ALA A 334 8.92 10.40 -22.01
N ASP A 335 9.86 9.73 -21.35
CA ASP A 335 11.03 9.12 -21.98
C ASP A 335 10.95 7.59 -22.07
N TRP A 336 10.18 6.94 -21.20
CA TRP A 336 10.11 5.49 -21.05
C TRP A 336 8.69 4.94 -21.24
N VAL A 337 8.62 3.76 -21.85
CA VAL A 337 7.38 3.03 -22.16
C VAL A 337 7.52 1.54 -21.80
N VAL A 338 6.40 0.90 -21.54
CA VAL A 338 6.28 -0.56 -21.46
C VAL A 338 5.65 -1.05 -22.76
N ALA A 339 6.41 -1.76 -23.58
CA ALA A 339 5.99 -2.28 -24.88
C ALA A 339 5.86 -3.81 -24.83
N ASN A 340 4.77 -4.32 -25.40
CA ASN A 340 4.50 -5.75 -25.54
C ASN A 340 4.56 -6.12 -27.02
N PHE A 341 5.29 -7.18 -27.39
CA PHE A 341 5.51 -7.62 -28.76
C PHE A 341 4.76 -8.93 -29.06
N LYS A 342 4.31 -9.08 -30.32
CA LYS A 342 3.48 -10.21 -30.75
C LYS A 342 4.23 -11.54 -30.78
N ASN A 343 5.55 -11.53 -31.00
CA ASN A 343 6.41 -12.71 -31.08
C ASN A 343 7.58 -12.63 -30.08
N GLN A 344 8.08 -13.79 -29.65
CA GLN A 344 9.37 -13.89 -28.95
C GLN A 344 10.48 -13.39 -29.87
N LEU A 345 11.33 -12.50 -29.36
CA LEU A 345 12.73 -12.45 -29.82
C LEU A 345 13.29 -13.86 -29.57
N GLU A 346 13.81 -14.49 -30.62
CA GLU A 346 14.11 -15.93 -30.61
C GLU A 346 15.22 -16.28 -29.60
N GLY A 347 14.84 -16.90 -28.48
CA GLY A 347 15.75 -17.75 -27.68
C GLY A 347 15.82 -17.46 -26.18
N GLY A 348 14.99 -18.12 -25.37
CA GLY A 348 15.15 -18.08 -23.90
C GLY A 348 14.50 -19.26 -23.16
N VAL A 349 15.34 -20.18 -22.67
CA VAL A 349 14.98 -21.27 -21.76
C VAL A 349 14.62 -20.69 -20.38
N GLN A 350 13.51 -21.14 -19.78
CA GLN A 350 13.13 -20.81 -18.40
C GLN A 350 14.23 -21.21 -17.42
N ALA A 351 14.81 -20.24 -16.71
CA ALA A 351 15.79 -20.49 -15.67
C ALA A 351 15.11 -21.21 -14.47
N ALA A 352 15.65 -22.37 -14.11
CA ALA A 352 15.25 -23.08 -12.89
C ALA A 352 15.51 -22.19 -11.66
N GLY A 353 14.46 -21.98 -10.86
CA GLY A 353 14.51 -21.13 -9.67
C GLY A 353 15.55 -21.60 -8.64
N ALA A 354 16.10 -20.65 -7.89
CA ALA A 354 17.04 -20.90 -6.80
C ALA A 354 16.49 -21.94 -5.77
N PRO A 355 17.37 -22.68 -5.06
CA PRO A 355 16.95 -23.63 -4.03
C PRO A 355 16.08 -22.93 -2.98
N ARG A 356 14.89 -23.48 -2.70
CA ARG A 356 13.89 -22.87 -1.81
C ARG A 356 14.19 -23.20 -0.33
N GLU A 357 14.30 -22.19 0.51
CA GLU A 357 14.50 -22.32 1.97
C GLU A 357 13.28 -22.93 2.69
N PHE A 358 13.54 -23.64 3.80
CA PHE A 358 12.50 -24.21 4.65
C PHE A 358 11.90 -23.16 5.60
N GLY A 359 10.64 -22.79 5.39
CA GLY A 359 9.97 -21.77 6.21
C GLY A 359 8.55 -21.42 5.76
N TRP A 360 7.80 -20.79 6.67
CA TRP A 360 6.48 -20.24 6.38
C TRP A 360 6.62 -18.92 5.63
N ARG A 361 5.70 -18.63 4.72
CA ARG A 361 5.75 -17.45 3.86
C ARG A 361 4.38 -17.04 3.37
N ASP A 362 4.33 -15.86 2.75
CA ASP A 362 3.17 -15.31 2.05
C ASP A 362 1.92 -15.14 2.93
N GLY A 363 2.04 -15.21 4.26
CA GLY A 363 0.92 -15.00 5.18
C GLY A 363 0.68 -13.54 5.54
N ILE A 364 -0.58 -13.20 5.83
CA ILE A 364 -0.94 -11.88 6.38
C ILE A 364 -0.61 -11.87 7.88
N SER A 365 0.36 -11.06 8.30
CA SER A 365 0.69 -10.90 9.72
C SER A 365 -0.36 -10.05 10.43
N VAL A 366 -0.72 -10.46 11.64
CA VAL A 366 -1.71 -9.86 12.52
C VAL A 366 -1.01 -9.42 13.82
N GLY A 367 -0.97 -8.11 14.09
CA GLY A 367 -0.45 -7.57 15.36
C GLY A 367 1.04 -7.16 15.44
N GLY A 368 1.72 -6.86 14.32
CA GLY A 368 3.10 -6.32 14.31
C GLY A 368 4.20 -7.38 14.13
N VAL A 369 5.48 -6.94 14.11
CA VAL A 369 6.65 -7.77 13.76
C VAL A 369 6.84 -8.91 14.78
N GLY A 370 6.70 -10.17 14.33
CA GLY A 370 6.77 -11.38 15.16
C GLY A 370 5.42 -11.86 15.72
N GLY A 371 4.31 -11.26 15.26
CA GLY A 371 2.94 -11.59 15.66
C GLY A 371 2.32 -12.76 14.91
N ALA A 372 1.11 -13.14 15.35
CA ALA A 372 0.28 -14.17 14.73
C ALA A 372 0.01 -13.88 13.23
N TYR A 373 -0.52 -14.87 12.51
CA TYR A 373 -0.90 -14.73 11.12
C TYR A 373 -2.38 -15.01 10.93
N LEU A 374 -3.00 -14.37 9.93
CA LEU A 374 -4.37 -14.65 9.55
C LEU A 374 -4.46 -16.11 9.08
N GLY A 375 -5.26 -16.91 9.78
CA GLY A 375 -5.45 -18.33 9.50
C GLY A 375 -6.57 -18.62 8.50
N ARG A 376 -6.94 -17.66 7.65
CA ARG A 376 -7.99 -17.82 6.66
C ARG A 376 -7.37 -18.12 5.29
N THR A 377 -7.57 -19.32 4.76
CA THR A 377 -7.09 -19.65 3.41
C THR A 377 -7.91 -18.94 2.34
N PRO A 378 -7.31 -18.57 1.20
CA PRO A 378 -5.94 -18.85 0.77
C PRO A 378 -4.90 -17.80 1.23
N LEU A 379 -5.27 -16.87 2.11
CA LEU A 379 -4.37 -15.83 2.64
C LEU A 379 -3.55 -16.29 3.86
N ALA A 380 -3.80 -17.51 4.34
CA ALA A 380 -2.98 -18.15 5.35
C ALA A 380 -1.56 -18.43 4.83
N PRO A 381 -0.54 -18.42 5.71
CA PRO A 381 0.84 -18.74 5.35
C PRO A 381 0.98 -20.11 4.66
N MET A 382 1.87 -20.19 3.68
CA MET A 382 2.30 -21.45 3.06
C MET A 382 3.65 -21.87 3.62
N ILE A 383 3.90 -23.18 3.76
CA ILE A 383 5.22 -23.72 4.08
C ILE A 383 5.92 -24.17 2.81
N SER A 384 7.16 -23.72 2.60
CA SER A 384 8.02 -24.22 1.52
C SER A 384 9.28 -24.83 2.07
N GLY A 385 9.99 -25.62 1.26
CA GLY A 385 11.30 -26.16 1.59
C GLY A 385 11.92 -26.88 0.39
N PRO A 386 13.19 -27.30 0.50
CA PRO A 386 13.94 -27.90 -0.61
C PRO A 386 13.37 -29.25 -1.05
N ILE A 387 12.76 -30.00 -0.11
CA ILE A 387 12.07 -31.27 -0.38
C ILE A 387 10.65 -31.17 0.19
N PRO A 388 9.66 -30.66 -0.59
CA PRO A 388 8.29 -30.49 -0.11
C PRO A 388 7.65 -31.78 0.43
N ALA A 389 8.02 -32.94 -0.14
CA ALA A 389 7.51 -34.24 0.29
C ALA A 389 7.97 -34.68 1.70
N ALA A 390 9.04 -34.07 2.23
CA ALA A 390 9.57 -34.39 3.56
C ALA A 390 8.97 -33.53 4.68
N ILE A 391 8.18 -32.51 4.33
CA ILE A 391 7.60 -31.56 5.28
C ILE A 391 6.34 -32.19 5.91
N ARG A 392 6.28 -32.20 7.24
CA ARG A 392 5.10 -32.59 8.02
C ARG A 392 4.64 -31.41 8.86
N VAL A 393 3.35 -31.10 8.86
CA VAL A 393 2.81 -30.03 9.70
C VAL A 393 1.95 -30.66 10.80
N GLU A 394 2.12 -30.20 12.03
CA GLU A 394 1.44 -30.70 13.21
C GLU A 394 0.68 -29.58 13.94
N LYS A 395 -0.46 -29.92 14.53
CA LYS A 395 -1.20 -29.11 15.51
C LYS A 395 -1.43 -29.95 16.75
N ASN A 396 -1.00 -29.46 17.92
CA ASN A 396 -1.09 -30.21 19.18
C ASN A 396 -0.52 -31.65 19.09
N GLY A 397 0.61 -31.80 18.38
CA GLY A 397 1.28 -33.10 18.16
C GLY A 397 0.58 -34.05 17.17
N LYS A 398 -0.53 -33.66 16.55
CA LYS A 398 -1.21 -34.43 15.50
C LYS A 398 -0.88 -33.87 14.13
N THR A 399 -0.46 -34.73 13.19
CA THR A 399 -0.22 -34.32 11.80
C THR A 399 -1.51 -33.82 11.16
N ILE A 400 -1.40 -32.70 10.45
CA ILE A 400 -2.48 -32.14 9.63
C ILE A 400 -2.18 -32.32 8.15
N ASP A 401 -3.22 -32.56 7.38
CA ASP A 401 -3.10 -32.65 5.93
C ASP A 401 -2.88 -31.26 5.33
N MET A 402 -1.94 -31.18 4.40
CA MET A 402 -1.62 -29.98 3.65
C MET A 402 -1.94 -30.18 2.15
N VAL A 403 -2.28 -29.11 1.45
CA VAL A 403 -2.53 -29.11 0.01
C VAL A 403 -1.25 -28.70 -0.71
N ARG A 404 -0.85 -29.49 -1.72
CA ARG A 404 0.31 -29.17 -2.54
C ARG A 404 -0.04 -28.11 -3.59
N ARG A 405 0.73 -27.03 -3.63
CA ARG A 405 0.66 -25.96 -4.65
C ARG A 405 2.01 -25.88 -5.39
N ASN A 406 2.06 -25.20 -6.53
CA ASN A 406 3.29 -25.01 -7.33
C ASN A 406 4.46 -24.46 -6.49
N ASP A 407 4.10 -23.73 -5.44
CA ASP A 407 5.00 -22.90 -4.65
C ASP A 407 5.27 -23.42 -3.23
N GLY A 408 4.57 -24.46 -2.76
CA GLY A 408 4.76 -25.02 -1.42
C GLY A 408 3.60 -25.92 -0.99
N LEU A 409 3.45 -26.05 0.33
CA LEU A 409 2.29 -26.69 0.97
C LEU A 409 1.44 -25.60 1.64
N SER A 410 0.16 -25.54 1.30
CA SER A 410 -0.80 -24.65 1.94
C SER A 410 -1.73 -25.43 2.86
N PHE A 411 -2.39 -24.72 3.79
CA PHE A 411 -3.51 -25.31 4.52
C PHE A 411 -4.66 -25.68 3.56
N LYS A 412 -5.51 -26.63 3.96
CA LYS A 412 -6.79 -26.90 3.30
C LYS A 412 -7.72 -25.70 3.44
N ASP A 413 -8.63 -25.53 2.48
CA ASP A 413 -9.60 -24.44 2.51
C ASP A 413 -10.40 -24.43 3.82
N GLY A 414 -10.45 -23.28 4.48
CA GLY A 414 -11.12 -23.07 5.77
C GLY A 414 -10.42 -22.05 6.68
N ILE A 415 -10.83 -22.05 7.95
CA ILE A 415 -10.31 -21.19 9.01
C ILE A 415 -9.47 -22.04 9.97
N HIS A 416 -8.24 -21.60 10.20
CA HIS A 416 -7.24 -22.26 11.03
C HIS A 416 -6.85 -21.34 12.18
N SER A 417 -6.69 -21.90 13.38
CA SER A 417 -6.29 -21.14 14.56
C SER A 417 -5.43 -21.97 15.50
N GLY A 418 -4.61 -21.29 16.30
CA GLY A 418 -3.68 -21.88 17.25
C GLY A 418 -2.28 -22.09 16.67
N LEU A 419 -1.42 -22.77 17.44
CA LEU A 419 -0.03 -23.01 17.09
C LEU A 419 0.12 -24.22 16.15
N PHE A 420 0.84 -24.03 15.06
CA PHE A 420 1.21 -25.07 14.10
C PHE A 420 2.72 -25.22 14.01
N VAL A 421 3.19 -26.45 13.89
CA VAL A 421 4.62 -26.78 13.83
C VAL A 421 4.90 -27.55 12.54
N ALA A 422 5.67 -26.96 11.63
CA ALA A 422 6.19 -27.65 10.46
C ALA A 422 7.53 -28.29 10.78
N ARG A 423 7.72 -29.56 10.44
CA ARG A 423 8.95 -30.33 10.62
C ARG A 423 9.46 -30.82 9.27
N SER A 424 10.74 -30.58 9.00
CA SER A 424 11.43 -31.14 7.84
C SER A 424 12.85 -31.52 8.27
N HIS A 425 13.20 -32.79 8.12
CA HIS A 425 14.47 -33.33 8.64
C HIS A 425 14.70 -33.02 10.13
N ARG A 426 15.78 -32.27 10.46
CA ARG A 426 16.15 -31.85 11.83
C ARG A 426 15.68 -30.43 12.18
N GLU A 427 14.86 -29.80 11.35
CA GLU A 427 14.37 -28.44 11.56
C GLU A 427 12.87 -28.42 11.85
N SER A 428 12.46 -27.56 12.80
CA SER A 428 11.07 -27.29 13.14
C SER A 428 10.79 -25.79 13.05
N ARG A 429 9.70 -25.40 12.40
CA ARG A 429 9.24 -24.01 12.27
C ARG A 429 7.84 -23.87 12.82
N GLU A 430 7.63 -22.91 13.70
CA GLU A 430 6.35 -22.70 14.36
C GLU A 430 5.63 -21.49 13.80
N ILE A 431 4.30 -21.51 13.82
CA ILE A 431 3.47 -20.37 13.44
C ILE A 431 2.19 -20.33 14.26
N LEU A 432 1.80 -19.14 14.71
CA LEU A 432 0.52 -18.92 15.38
C LEU A 432 -0.49 -18.40 14.36
N LEU A 433 -1.60 -19.10 14.18
CA LEU A 433 -2.70 -18.63 13.34
C LEU A 433 -3.86 -18.08 14.18
N VAL A 434 -4.44 -16.97 13.73
CA VAL A 434 -5.65 -16.35 14.30
C VAL A 434 -6.76 -16.28 13.26
N PRO A 435 -8.03 -16.49 13.64
CA PRO A 435 -9.13 -16.61 12.69
C PRO A 435 -9.60 -15.28 12.08
N ARG A 436 -9.13 -14.15 12.63
CA ARG A 436 -9.58 -12.79 12.34
C ARG A 436 -8.47 -11.75 12.57
N ALA A 437 -8.62 -10.59 11.95
CA ALA A 437 -7.80 -9.41 12.15
C ALA A 437 -7.99 -8.82 13.56
N ASN A 438 -6.97 -8.10 14.04
CA ASN A 438 -7.06 -7.38 15.30
C ASN A 438 -7.69 -6.02 15.09
N GLU A 439 -8.56 -5.58 16.00
CA GLU A 439 -9.11 -4.23 15.92
C GLU A 439 -8.00 -3.17 16.01
N VAL A 440 -8.01 -2.24 15.06
CA VAL A 440 -7.02 -1.17 14.94
C VAL A 440 -7.58 0.09 15.62
N GLY A 441 -6.97 0.48 16.74
CA GLY A 441 -7.30 1.74 17.42
C GLY A 441 -6.89 2.98 16.61
N GLU A 442 -7.50 4.13 16.90
CA GLU A 442 -7.29 5.37 16.13
C GLU A 442 -5.83 5.82 16.04
N ILE A 443 -5.06 5.67 17.12
CA ILE A 443 -3.63 6.03 17.18
C ILE A 443 -2.79 5.22 16.19
N ARG A 444 -3.22 3.98 15.91
CA ARG A 444 -2.53 3.08 14.96
C ARG A 444 -2.95 3.31 13.52
N ARG A 445 -4.04 4.05 13.28
CA ARG A 445 -4.58 4.28 11.94
C ARG A 445 -3.98 5.54 11.33
N LEU A 446 -3.49 5.43 10.10
CA LEU A 446 -3.11 6.59 9.32
C LEU A 446 -4.38 7.28 8.81
N SER A 447 -4.62 8.51 9.28
CA SER A 447 -5.77 9.31 8.88
C SER A 447 -5.56 10.02 7.55
N PHE A 448 -6.66 10.31 6.87
CA PHE A 448 -6.64 11.11 5.65
C PHE A 448 -6.18 12.54 5.95
N ASP A 449 -5.22 13.04 5.18
CA ASP A 449 -4.63 14.37 5.37
C ASP A 449 -4.68 15.15 4.04
N PHE A 450 -5.58 16.14 3.94
CA PHE A 450 -5.75 16.99 2.76
C PHE A 450 -4.47 17.71 2.31
N SER A 451 -3.51 17.92 3.22
CA SER A 451 -2.22 18.55 2.87
C SER A 451 -1.26 17.59 2.17
N ARG A 452 -1.46 16.28 2.32
CA ARG A 452 -0.61 15.21 1.77
C ARG A 452 -1.31 14.40 0.69
N GLU A 453 -2.63 14.32 0.74
CA GLU A 453 -3.43 13.41 -0.05
C GLU A 453 -4.51 14.14 -0.85
N ILE A 454 -4.88 13.50 -1.95
CA ILE A 454 -6.00 13.84 -2.81
C ILE A 454 -6.87 12.59 -2.87
N SER A 455 -8.14 12.71 -2.52
CA SER A 455 -9.09 11.61 -2.67
C SER A 455 -9.32 11.33 -4.16
N GLU A 456 -9.56 10.07 -4.53
CA GLU A 456 -10.08 9.73 -5.86
C GLU A 456 -11.42 10.41 -6.18
N ASP A 457 -12.21 10.81 -5.18
CA ASP A 457 -13.43 11.58 -5.40
C ASP A 457 -13.15 13.08 -5.66
N GLU A 458 -11.92 13.56 -5.47
CA GLU A 458 -11.52 14.96 -5.64
C GLU A 458 -12.50 15.93 -4.96
N PHE A 459 -13.20 16.79 -5.72
CA PHE A 459 -14.16 17.76 -5.20
C PHE A 459 -15.50 17.13 -4.78
N HIS A 460 -15.75 15.87 -5.12
CA HIS A 460 -16.91 15.10 -4.64
C HIS A 460 -16.66 14.47 -3.26
N HIS A 461 -15.43 14.49 -2.76
CA HIS A 461 -15.08 13.87 -1.48
C HIS A 461 -15.91 14.47 -0.33
N GLY A 462 -16.64 13.61 0.40
CA GLY A 462 -17.50 14.03 1.50
C GLY A 462 -18.79 14.75 1.08
N THR A 463 -19.10 14.78 -0.22
CA THR A 463 -20.34 15.35 -0.75
C THR A 463 -21.41 14.28 -0.96
N VAL A 464 -22.68 14.70 -0.95
CA VAL A 464 -23.84 13.83 -1.17
C VAL A 464 -24.84 14.47 -2.14
N PRO A 465 -25.54 13.69 -2.96
CA PRO A 465 -26.59 14.20 -3.84
C PRO A 465 -27.75 14.92 -3.12
N SER A 466 -28.02 14.55 -1.87
CA SER A 466 -29.04 15.18 -1.03
C SER A 466 -28.70 14.98 0.45
N THR A 467 -29.05 15.95 1.29
CA THR A 467 -28.83 15.90 2.76
C THR A 467 -29.85 15.02 3.50
N VAL A 468 -30.79 14.39 2.78
CA VAL A 468 -31.73 13.43 3.38
C VAL A 468 -30.98 12.20 3.88
N THR A 469 -31.22 11.83 5.14
CA THR A 469 -30.53 10.72 5.84
C THR A 469 -31.43 9.52 6.15
N THR A 470 -32.75 9.65 5.94
CA THR A 470 -33.73 8.59 6.22
C THR A 470 -33.51 7.33 5.39
N VAL A 471 -33.80 6.18 5.97
CA VAL A 471 -33.79 4.90 5.24
C VAL A 471 -34.94 4.87 4.23
N GLU A 472 -34.70 4.25 3.07
CA GLU A 472 -35.67 4.00 2.02
C GLU A 472 -35.79 2.48 1.79
N GLU A 473 -37.00 2.03 1.45
CA GLU A 473 -37.21 0.65 1.04
C GLU A 473 -36.55 0.38 -0.32
N TRP A 474 -35.91 -0.79 -0.44
CA TRP A 474 -35.36 -1.29 -1.69
C TRP A 474 -35.88 -2.70 -1.90
N SER A 475 -36.51 -2.93 -3.05
CA SER A 475 -37.18 -4.19 -3.41
C SER A 475 -36.26 -5.25 -4.02
N GLY A 476 -34.96 -4.96 -4.14
CA GLY A 476 -33.99 -5.89 -4.70
C GLY A 476 -33.62 -7.05 -3.77
N ASN A 477 -33.04 -8.09 -4.36
CA ASN A 477 -32.60 -9.27 -3.61
C ASN A 477 -31.29 -9.00 -2.89
N ARG A 478 -31.23 -9.41 -1.61
CA ARG A 478 -30.04 -9.32 -0.77
C ARG A 478 -29.37 -10.66 -0.65
N VAL A 479 -28.05 -10.69 -0.82
CA VAL A 479 -27.26 -11.92 -0.83
C VAL A 479 -26.16 -11.83 0.25
N PRO A 480 -26.04 -12.83 1.14
CA PRO A 480 -24.94 -12.88 2.10
C PRO A 480 -23.56 -12.85 1.41
N PRO A 481 -22.54 -12.22 2.03
CA PRO A 481 -21.19 -12.23 1.49
C PRO A 481 -20.63 -13.65 1.45
N CYS A 482 -19.83 -13.96 0.42
CA CYS A 482 -19.10 -15.22 0.36
C CYS A 482 -17.86 -15.20 1.26
N ASP A 483 -17.39 -16.39 1.67
CA ASP A 483 -16.21 -16.54 2.54
C ASP A 483 -14.94 -15.92 1.96
N ALA A 484 -14.81 -15.90 0.63
CA ALA A 484 -13.69 -15.25 -0.07
C ALA A 484 -13.68 -13.74 0.18
N LEU A 485 -14.83 -13.06 0.05
CA LEU A 485 -14.95 -11.63 0.34
C LEU A 485 -14.61 -11.34 1.81
N VAL A 486 -15.15 -12.14 2.74
CA VAL A 486 -14.86 -11.98 4.18
C VAL A 486 -13.36 -12.13 4.44
N THR A 487 -12.72 -13.14 3.85
CA THR A 487 -11.28 -13.39 3.99
C THR A 487 -10.43 -12.26 3.43
N ILE A 488 -10.81 -11.72 2.26
CA ILE A 488 -10.17 -10.54 1.67
C ILE A 488 -10.36 -9.33 2.58
N GLY A 489 -11.56 -9.11 3.12
CA GLY A 489 -11.87 -7.99 4.01
C GLY A 489 -11.04 -7.99 5.29
N GLU A 490 -10.88 -9.14 5.95
CA GLU A 490 -10.00 -9.28 7.12
C GLU A 490 -8.55 -8.91 6.79
N ALA A 491 -8.04 -9.36 5.65
CA ALA A 491 -6.67 -9.07 5.23
C ALA A 491 -6.45 -7.60 4.85
N LEU A 492 -7.38 -7.00 4.10
CA LEU A 492 -7.34 -5.58 3.75
C LEU A 492 -7.44 -4.71 5.00
N TYR A 493 -8.32 -5.06 5.95
CA TYR A 493 -8.44 -4.33 7.22
C TYR A 493 -7.12 -4.34 8.00
N GLU A 494 -6.49 -5.50 8.19
CA GLU A 494 -5.23 -5.61 8.93
C GLU A 494 -4.08 -4.84 8.24
N ARG A 495 -3.99 -4.91 6.91
CA ARG A 495 -2.88 -4.33 6.15
C ARG A 495 -3.02 -2.84 5.86
N SER A 496 -4.24 -2.31 5.82
CA SER A 496 -4.51 -0.90 5.48
C SER A 496 -4.37 0.08 6.64
N ALA A 497 -4.20 -0.39 7.87
CA ALA A 497 -4.08 0.44 9.08
C ALA A 497 -3.09 1.61 8.94
N ARG A 498 -1.91 1.38 8.36
CA ARG A 498 -0.86 2.40 8.17
C ARG A 498 -0.79 2.96 6.75
N GLY A 499 -1.84 2.73 5.97
CA GLY A 499 -1.88 2.99 4.54
C GLY A 499 -1.25 1.85 3.74
N LEU A 500 -1.92 1.44 2.67
CA LEU A 500 -1.55 0.29 1.83
C LEU A 500 -1.39 0.73 0.38
N ALA A 501 -0.33 0.32 -0.29
CA ALA A 501 -0.22 0.56 -1.73
C ALA A 501 -1.34 -0.17 -2.48
N VAL A 502 -1.94 0.48 -3.48
CA VAL A 502 -3.04 -0.16 -4.26
C VAL A 502 -2.61 -1.50 -4.87
N SER A 503 -1.37 -1.58 -5.38
CA SER A 503 -0.82 -2.82 -5.94
C SER A 503 -0.75 -3.98 -4.92
N GLU A 504 -0.49 -3.69 -3.64
CA GLU A 504 -0.50 -4.70 -2.57
C GLU A 504 -1.93 -5.15 -2.24
N ALA A 505 -2.90 -4.23 -2.25
CA ALA A 505 -4.30 -4.57 -2.05
C ALA A 505 -4.86 -5.47 -3.16
N ILE A 506 -4.46 -5.20 -4.42
CA ILE A 506 -4.82 -6.03 -5.56
C ILE A 506 -4.24 -7.44 -5.45
N GLU A 507 -2.99 -7.57 -5.01
CA GLU A 507 -2.39 -8.88 -4.74
C GLU A 507 -3.15 -9.66 -3.66
N ILE A 508 -3.57 -9.00 -2.58
CA ILE A 508 -4.41 -9.61 -1.54
C ILE A 508 -5.73 -10.11 -2.12
N ILE A 509 -6.41 -9.27 -2.91
CA ILE A 509 -7.68 -9.59 -3.56
C ILE A 509 -7.53 -10.78 -4.50
N GLN A 510 -6.57 -10.75 -5.42
CA GLN A 510 -6.37 -11.80 -6.41
C GLN A 510 -6.01 -13.13 -5.77
N ARG A 511 -5.20 -13.12 -4.69
CA ARG A 511 -4.91 -14.32 -3.93
C ARG A 511 -6.14 -14.87 -3.23
N GLY A 512 -7.02 -14.01 -2.71
CA GLY A 512 -8.23 -14.38 -1.99
C GLY A 512 -9.41 -14.82 -2.88
N MET A 513 -9.40 -14.43 -4.16
CA MET A 513 -10.46 -14.79 -5.11
C MET A 513 -10.28 -16.22 -5.68
N PRO A 514 -11.39 -16.93 -5.98
CA PRO A 514 -11.32 -18.19 -6.72
C PRO A 514 -10.77 -17.99 -8.14
N GLU A 515 -10.32 -19.07 -8.79
CA GLU A 515 -9.76 -19.00 -10.16
C GLU A 515 -10.87 -18.83 -11.23
N ASP A 516 -12.06 -19.40 -11.02
CA ASP A 516 -13.19 -19.39 -11.95
C ASP A 516 -14.31 -18.43 -11.50
N ASP A 517 -15.04 -17.85 -12.48
CA ASP A 517 -16.23 -16.99 -12.30
C ASP A 517 -16.10 -15.90 -11.22
N ARG A 518 -15.19 -14.95 -11.46
CA ARG A 518 -14.91 -13.84 -10.56
C ARG A 518 -15.06 -12.46 -11.22
N PRO A 519 -15.45 -11.43 -10.46
CA PRO A 519 -15.38 -10.05 -10.90
C PRO A 519 -13.92 -9.59 -11.04
N SER A 520 -13.73 -8.40 -11.60
CA SER A 520 -12.40 -7.76 -11.59
C SER A 520 -11.96 -7.47 -10.15
N GLU A 521 -10.67 -7.67 -9.90
CA GLU A 521 -9.98 -7.23 -8.69
C GLU A 521 -10.22 -5.75 -8.39
N TRP A 522 -10.35 -4.92 -9.43
CA TRP A 522 -10.59 -3.48 -9.32
C TRP A 522 -12.01 -3.19 -8.84
N ASP A 523 -13.00 -3.85 -9.42
CA ASP A 523 -14.39 -3.72 -9.00
C ASP A 523 -14.58 -4.25 -7.57
N LEU A 524 -13.84 -5.29 -7.19
CA LEU A 524 -13.86 -5.80 -5.83
C LEU A 524 -13.21 -4.80 -4.85
N LEU A 525 -12.03 -4.26 -5.16
CA LEU A 525 -11.41 -3.21 -4.35
C LEU A 525 -12.33 -2.00 -4.21
N ARG A 526 -12.97 -1.60 -5.32
CA ARG A 526 -13.94 -0.50 -5.37
C ARG A 526 -15.12 -0.74 -4.42
N SER A 527 -15.63 -1.96 -4.30
CA SER A 527 -16.69 -2.31 -3.33
C SER A 527 -16.33 -2.01 -1.88
N PHE A 528 -15.06 -2.14 -1.48
CA PHE A 528 -14.62 -1.74 -0.14
C PHE A 528 -14.62 -0.22 0.03
N SER A 529 -14.31 0.54 -1.02
CA SER A 529 -14.38 2.01 -0.97
C SER A 529 -15.81 2.53 -0.92
N ASP A 530 -16.69 1.97 -1.75
CA ASP A 530 -18.11 2.33 -1.81
C ASP A 530 -18.89 1.85 -0.58
N ALA A 531 -18.40 0.84 0.14
CA ALA A 531 -18.89 0.44 1.46
C ALA A 531 -18.36 1.32 2.60
N GLY A 532 -17.43 2.24 2.30
CA GLY A 532 -16.81 3.12 3.30
C GLY A 532 -15.76 2.47 4.17
N TRP A 533 -15.27 1.28 3.85
CA TRP A 533 -14.13 0.69 4.55
C TRP A 533 -12.83 1.43 4.21
N LEU A 534 -12.65 1.77 2.94
CA LEU A 534 -11.39 2.25 2.40
C LEU A 534 -11.58 3.59 1.66
N GLU A 535 -10.54 4.42 1.71
CA GLU A 535 -10.43 5.64 0.90
C GLU A 535 -9.25 5.47 -0.06
N MET A 536 -9.52 5.59 -1.37
CA MET A 536 -8.48 5.55 -2.39
C MET A 536 -7.92 6.96 -2.58
N THR A 537 -6.60 7.09 -2.47
CA THR A 537 -5.93 8.39 -2.43
C THR A 537 -4.73 8.44 -3.37
N LEU A 538 -4.42 9.65 -3.83
CA LEU A 538 -3.21 10.03 -4.55
C LEU A 538 -2.36 10.89 -3.64
N LEU A 539 -1.07 10.57 -3.50
CA LEU A 539 -0.14 11.40 -2.73
C LEU A 539 0.27 12.66 -3.52
N ARG A 540 0.20 13.83 -2.86
CA ARG A 540 0.46 15.16 -3.45
C ARG A 540 1.93 15.47 -3.74
N HIS A 541 2.86 14.66 -3.24
CA HIS A 541 4.30 14.90 -3.40
C HIS A 541 4.98 13.83 -4.24
N PHE A 542 4.28 12.74 -4.51
CA PHE A 542 4.74 11.61 -5.30
C PHE A 542 3.49 10.83 -5.71
N PRO A 543 3.22 10.56 -7.00
CA PRO A 543 1.92 10.06 -7.46
C PRO A 543 1.81 8.55 -7.23
N VAL A 544 1.95 8.11 -5.99
CA VAL A 544 1.67 6.73 -5.60
C VAL A 544 0.23 6.69 -5.11
N ARG A 545 -0.52 5.73 -5.63
CA ARG A 545 -1.85 5.42 -5.12
C ARG A 545 -1.73 4.68 -3.80
N ARG A 546 -2.41 5.20 -2.79
CA ARG A 546 -2.47 4.59 -1.47
C ARG A 546 -3.92 4.46 -1.03
N ILE A 547 -4.22 3.34 -0.39
CA ILE A 547 -5.48 3.10 0.27
C ILE A 547 -5.31 3.43 1.75
N LEU A 548 -6.23 4.22 2.27
CA LEU A 548 -6.36 4.47 3.70
C LEU A 548 -7.61 3.81 4.26
N GLN A 549 -7.56 3.49 5.54
CA GLN A 549 -8.70 2.94 6.26
C GLN A 549 -9.55 4.07 6.85
N ASN A 550 -10.84 4.07 6.53
CA ASN A 550 -11.80 5.03 7.09
C ASN A 550 -12.11 4.75 8.57
N PRO A 551 -12.54 5.77 9.34
CA PRO A 551 -12.97 5.56 10.72
C PRO A 551 -14.26 4.75 10.78
N LEU A 552 -14.46 4.02 11.87
CA LEU A 552 -15.79 3.58 12.25
C LEU A 552 -16.57 4.79 12.77
N THR A 553 -17.77 5.00 12.23
CA THR A 553 -18.65 6.13 12.56
C THR A 553 -20.08 5.65 12.76
N ALA A 554 -20.87 6.42 13.51
CA ALA A 554 -22.27 6.16 13.77
C ALA A 554 -23.12 7.37 13.40
N GLU A 555 -24.32 7.12 12.89
CA GLU A 555 -25.31 8.13 12.54
C GLU A 555 -26.67 7.73 13.11
N SER A 556 -27.31 8.62 13.87
CA SER A 556 -28.67 8.39 14.37
C SER A 556 -29.68 8.68 13.26
N VAL A 557 -30.52 7.70 12.93
CA VAL A 557 -31.54 7.81 11.88
C VAL A 557 -32.91 7.64 12.51
N GLY A 558 -33.72 8.69 12.50
CA GLY A 558 -35.00 8.70 13.19
C GLY A 558 -34.84 8.56 14.72
N SER A 559 -35.85 7.97 15.36
CA SER A 559 -35.89 7.81 16.82
C SER A 559 -35.27 6.49 17.31
N ASP A 560 -35.19 5.46 16.47
CA ASP A 560 -34.93 4.09 16.91
C ASP A 560 -33.77 3.38 16.20
N LEU A 561 -33.08 4.02 15.25
CA LEU A 561 -32.02 3.37 14.48
C LEU A 561 -30.68 4.11 14.59
N VAL A 562 -29.60 3.36 14.76
CA VAL A 562 -28.22 3.85 14.61
C VAL A 562 -27.58 3.12 13.45
N ARG A 563 -27.21 3.85 12.40
CA ARG A 563 -26.49 3.29 11.25
C ARG A 563 -24.99 3.27 11.57
N ILE A 564 -24.35 2.13 11.30
CA ILE A 564 -22.90 1.99 11.41
C ILE A 564 -22.28 2.15 10.02
N SER A 565 -21.22 2.96 9.94
CA SER A 565 -20.48 3.24 8.72
C SER A 565 -18.99 3.07 8.96
N GLY A 566 -18.27 2.50 7.99
CA GLY A 566 -16.85 2.23 8.11
C GLY A 566 -16.50 0.74 8.14
N PRO A 567 -15.22 0.41 8.36
CA PRO A 567 -14.74 -0.96 8.35
C PRO A 567 -15.29 -1.79 9.51
N THR A 568 -15.85 -2.96 9.20
CA THR A 568 -16.51 -3.86 10.17
C THR A 568 -15.98 -5.30 10.00
N PRO A 569 -14.68 -5.55 10.26
CA PRO A 569 -14.15 -6.92 10.34
C PRO A 569 -14.81 -7.68 11.49
N ILE A 570 -14.58 -8.99 11.55
CA ILE A 570 -15.20 -9.90 12.53
C ILE A 570 -15.00 -9.41 13.97
N ALA A 571 -13.80 -8.94 14.32
CA ALA A 571 -13.52 -8.44 15.67
C ALA A 571 -14.37 -7.21 16.05
N VAL A 572 -14.57 -6.28 15.12
CA VAL A 572 -15.41 -5.09 15.32
C VAL A 572 -16.89 -5.48 15.38
N LEU A 573 -17.33 -6.43 14.56
CA LEU A 573 -18.71 -6.93 14.58
C LEU A 573 -19.04 -7.61 15.92
N GLU A 574 -18.14 -8.41 16.47
CA GLU A 574 -18.34 -9.01 17.79
C GLU A 574 -18.45 -7.95 18.89
N ARG A 575 -17.61 -6.90 18.84
CA ARG A 575 -17.69 -5.77 19.76
C ARG A 575 -19.03 -5.03 19.62
N LEU A 576 -19.49 -4.84 18.38
CA LEU A 576 -20.79 -4.24 18.08
C LEU A 576 -21.94 -5.02 18.72
N HIS A 577 -21.97 -6.35 18.55
CA HIS A 577 -22.96 -7.21 19.18
C HIS A 577 -22.89 -7.18 20.71
N ALA A 578 -21.68 -7.22 21.28
CA ALA A 578 -21.49 -7.18 22.73
C ALA A 578 -21.98 -5.85 23.32
N ALA A 579 -21.65 -4.71 22.69
CA ALA A 579 -22.07 -3.40 23.15
C ALA A 579 -23.59 -3.19 22.99
N ALA A 580 -24.17 -3.60 21.85
CA ALA A 580 -25.60 -3.54 21.62
C ALA A 580 -26.36 -4.38 22.66
N GLY A 581 -25.95 -5.64 22.86
CA GLY A 581 -26.56 -6.52 23.86
C GLY A 581 -26.47 -5.96 25.29
N ALA A 582 -25.33 -5.36 25.65
CA ALA A 582 -25.15 -4.73 26.96
C ALA A 582 -26.02 -3.48 27.17
N ALA A 583 -26.31 -2.75 26.10
CA ALA A 583 -27.20 -1.57 26.14
C ALA A 583 -28.70 -1.93 26.05
N GLY A 584 -29.03 -3.17 25.68
CA GLY A 584 -30.40 -3.59 25.37
C GLY A 584 -30.86 -3.20 23.96
N ALA A 585 -29.93 -3.06 23.02
CA ALA A 585 -30.17 -2.82 21.61
C ALA A 585 -29.95 -4.10 20.78
N GLU A 586 -30.47 -4.12 19.54
CA GLU A 586 -30.33 -5.25 18.63
C GLU A 586 -29.54 -4.86 17.37
N VAL A 587 -28.56 -5.67 16.97
CA VAL A 587 -27.82 -5.45 15.73
C VAL A 587 -28.55 -6.13 14.57
N GLU A 588 -28.89 -5.34 13.55
CA GLU A 588 -29.45 -5.81 12.29
C GLU A 588 -28.34 -5.96 11.24
N THR A 589 -28.30 -7.11 10.59
CA THR A 589 -27.41 -7.37 9.46
C THR A 589 -28.18 -7.28 8.15
N TRP A 590 -27.84 -6.29 7.34
CA TRP A 590 -28.43 -6.04 6.04
C TRP A 590 -27.46 -6.46 4.94
N ASN A 591 -27.71 -7.63 4.35
CA ASN A 591 -26.88 -8.19 3.28
C ASN A 591 -26.88 -7.30 2.02
N GLY A 592 -25.84 -7.43 1.21
CA GLY A 592 -25.61 -6.58 0.03
C GLY A 592 -26.21 -7.13 -1.27
N LEU A 593 -25.90 -6.46 -2.39
CA LEU A 593 -26.48 -6.71 -3.70
C LEU A 593 -26.05 -8.05 -4.32
N SER A 594 -24.88 -8.56 -3.94
CA SER A 594 -24.35 -9.84 -4.42
C SER A 594 -23.47 -10.51 -3.36
N LYS A 595 -23.01 -11.74 -3.62
CA LYS A 595 -22.03 -12.44 -2.76
C LYS A 595 -20.69 -11.70 -2.60
N TRP A 596 -20.43 -10.71 -3.46
CA TRP A 596 -19.24 -9.85 -3.45
C TRP A 596 -19.51 -8.47 -2.82
N ALA A 597 -20.66 -8.29 -2.18
CA ALA A 597 -21.02 -7.08 -1.46
C ALA A 597 -20.79 -7.23 0.05
N LEU A 598 -20.20 -6.22 0.67
CA LEU A 598 -20.10 -6.16 2.13
C LEU A 598 -21.49 -5.91 2.74
N PRO A 599 -21.82 -6.52 3.89
CA PRO A 599 -23.06 -6.23 4.60
C PRO A 599 -23.05 -4.81 5.18
N ARG A 600 -24.24 -4.28 5.41
CA ARG A 600 -24.49 -3.08 6.22
C ARG A 600 -24.98 -3.51 7.60
N TYR A 601 -24.57 -2.76 8.61
CA TYR A 601 -25.02 -2.97 9.99
C TYR A 601 -25.77 -1.75 10.50
N ALA A 602 -26.89 -2.00 11.15
CA ALA A 602 -27.65 -1.00 11.88
C ALA A 602 -27.96 -1.54 13.28
N VAL A 603 -28.18 -0.66 14.24
CA VAL A 603 -28.49 -1.02 15.62
C VAL A 603 -29.83 -0.41 15.98
N ARG A 604 -30.80 -1.27 16.29
CA ARG A 604 -32.14 -0.86 16.70
C ARG A 604 -32.15 -0.60 18.21
N CYS A 605 -32.49 0.62 18.56
CA CYS A 605 -32.53 1.15 19.91
C CYS A 605 -33.97 1.56 20.21
N PRO A 606 -34.68 0.91 21.13
CA PRO A 606 -36.09 1.23 21.38
C PRO A 606 -36.30 2.64 21.95
N GLU A 607 -35.29 3.21 22.61
CA GLU A 607 -35.36 4.51 23.27
C GLU A 607 -34.02 5.27 23.22
N GLU A 608 -34.07 6.59 23.38
CA GLU A 608 -32.90 7.48 23.38
C GLU A 608 -31.83 7.12 24.42
N ARG A 609 -32.26 6.59 25.58
CA ARG A 609 -31.34 6.19 26.65
C ARG A 609 -30.48 5.01 26.22
N VAL A 610 -31.09 4.00 25.59
CA VAL A 610 -30.41 2.83 25.04
C VAL A 610 -29.45 3.25 23.92
N ARG A 611 -29.90 4.17 23.05
CA ARG A 611 -29.08 4.72 21.98
C ARG A 611 -27.80 5.39 22.48
N ARG A 612 -27.92 6.25 23.51
CA ARG A 612 -26.77 6.93 24.12
C ARG A 612 -25.81 5.95 24.80
N ASP A 613 -26.33 4.99 25.58
CA ASP A 613 -25.51 3.97 26.25
C ASP A 613 -24.76 3.10 25.22
N PHE A 614 -25.41 2.72 24.13
CA PHE A 614 -24.77 1.98 23.04
C PHE A 614 -23.61 2.77 22.40
N ILE A 615 -23.83 4.03 22.02
CA ILE A 615 -22.80 4.87 21.39
C ILE A 615 -21.62 5.07 22.35
N GLU A 616 -21.88 5.30 23.64
CA GLU A 616 -20.86 5.46 24.68
C GLU A 616 -20.02 4.20 24.85
N ARG A 617 -20.66 3.02 24.99
CA ARG A 617 -19.97 1.72 25.10
C ARG A 617 -19.11 1.39 23.88
N MET A 618 -19.59 1.76 22.70
CA MET A 618 -18.85 1.54 21.46
C MET A 618 -17.71 2.55 21.26
N ALA A 619 -17.73 3.69 21.95
CA ALA A 619 -16.79 4.78 21.75
C ALA A 619 -16.61 5.14 20.26
N ILE A 620 -17.72 5.14 19.51
CA ILE A 620 -17.73 5.42 18.07
C ILE A 620 -17.91 6.92 17.83
N LEU A 621 -17.19 7.45 16.85
CA LEU A 621 -17.33 8.83 16.40
C LEU A 621 -18.67 9.08 15.70
N GLU A 622 -19.24 10.26 15.91
CA GLU A 622 -20.38 10.71 15.11
C GLU A 622 -19.94 10.94 13.66
N LYS A 623 -20.77 10.51 12.72
CA LYS A 623 -20.54 10.73 11.29
C LYS A 623 -20.60 12.23 10.97
N PRO A 624 -19.59 12.80 10.28
CA PRO A 624 -19.61 14.20 9.89
C PRO A 624 -20.81 14.55 9.00
N ALA A 625 -21.34 15.76 9.17
CA ALA A 625 -22.42 16.26 8.32
C ALA A 625 -21.93 16.39 6.86
N PRO A 626 -22.66 15.81 5.89
CA PRO A 626 -22.23 15.84 4.49
C PRO A 626 -22.53 17.18 3.83
N GLN A 627 -21.76 17.51 2.78
CA GLN A 627 -21.99 18.70 1.95
C GLN A 627 -22.81 18.35 0.71
N LEU A 628 -23.59 19.29 0.18
CA LEU A 628 -24.34 19.06 -1.07
C LEU A 628 -23.37 18.97 -2.26
N ALA A 629 -23.59 17.95 -3.07
CA ALA A 629 -22.82 17.71 -4.28
C ALA A 629 -23.21 18.64 -5.41
N VAL A 630 -22.24 18.90 -6.28
CA VAL A 630 -22.41 19.56 -7.58
C VAL A 630 -21.99 18.60 -8.68
N ALA A 631 -22.52 18.80 -9.90
CA ALA A 631 -22.33 17.85 -11.00
C ALA A 631 -20.89 17.82 -11.54
N ASP A 632 -20.23 18.98 -11.68
CA ASP A 632 -18.89 19.09 -12.26
C ASP A 632 -18.17 20.38 -11.84
N VAL A 633 -16.99 20.25 -11.24
CA VAL A 633 -16.06 21.35 -10.93
C VAL A 633 -14.71 20.97 -11.52
N GLY A 634 -14.31 21.62 -12.62
CA GLY A 634 -13.00 21.39 -13.22
C GLY A 634 -12.26 22.71 -13.38
N ASP A 635 -10.94 22.65 -13.25
CA ASP A 635 -10.08 23.82 -13.32
C ASP A 635 -9.92 24.25 -14.79
N PRO A 636 -10.31 25.49 -15.16
CA PRO A 636 -10.13 26.01 -16.51
C PRO A 636 -8.66 26.31 -16.85
N ASP A 637 -7.82 26.51 -15.83
CA ASP A 637 -6.41 26.89 -15.95
C ASP A 637 -5.48 25.71 -15.59
N GLY A 638 -4.16 25.84 -15.79
CA GLY A 638 -3.20 24.94 -15.11
C GLY A 638 -2.46 23.87 -15.94
N VAL A 639 -2.28 24.03 -17.25
CA VAL A 639 -1.48 23.06 -18.06
C VAL A 639 -0.06 23.52 -18.39
N SER A 640 0.41 24.64 -17.85
CA SER A 640 1.77 25.13 -18.13
C SER A 640 2.83 24.13 -17.63
N GLY A 641 3.72 23.71 -18.54
CA GLY A 641 4.75 22.72 -18.26
C GLY A 641 4.30 21.24 -18.29
N TYR A 642 3.03 20.97 -18.59
CA TYR A 642 2.53 19.60 -18.75
C TYR A 642 2.60 19.13 -20.22
N GLN A 643 2.95 17.86 -20.41
CA GLN A 643 3.03 17.18 -21.71
C GLN A 643 1.99 16.06 -21.79
N VAL A 644 1.42 15.83 -22.97
CA VAL A 644 0.46 14.73 -23.16
C VAL A 644 1.19 13.40 -23.21
N ILE A 645 0.75 12.44 -22.38
CA ILE A 645 1.31 11.08 -22.33
C ILE A 645 0.28 10.00 -22.69
N GLY A 646 -1.02 10.33 -22.70
CA GLY A 646 -2.06 9.38 -23.06
C GLY A 646 -3.41 10.04 -23.38
N ARG A 647 -4.32 9.24 -23.94
CA ARG A 647 -5.71 9.58 -24.25
C ARG A 647 -6.61 8.45 -23.83
N LEU A 648 -7.76 8.76 -23.25
CA LEU A 648 -8.80 7.78 -22.94
C LEU A 648 -9.26 7.06 -24.21
N ASP A 649 -9.17 5.74 -24.19
CA ASP A 649 -9.91 4.84 -25.07
C ASP A 649 -11.32 4.69 -24.50
N GLU A 650 -12.30 5.34 -25.11
CA GLU A 650 -13.69 5.35 -24.61
C GLU A 650 -14.37 3.97 -24.67
N GLU A 651 -13.91 3.06 -25.54
CA GLU A 651 -14.47 1.71 -25.64
C GLU A 651 -13.95 0.80 -24.52
N ARG A 652 -12.72 1.04 -24.04
CA ARG A 652 -12.08 0.21 -23.01
C ARG A 652 -12.07 0.86 -21.62
N GLY A 653 -12.17 2.18 -21.53
CA GLY A 653 -12.07 2.95 -20.29
C GLY A 653 -10.64 3.13 -19.75
N PHE A 654 -9.61 2.92 -20.57
CA PHE A 654 -8.20 3.04 -20.16
C PHE A 654 -7.48 4.14 -20.94
N PHE A 655 -6.42 4.70 -20.37
CA PHE A 655 -5.59 5.69 -21.07
C PHE A 655 -4.58 4.97 -21.98
N ALA A 656 -4.84 5.00 -23.30
CA ALA A 656 -3.90 4.54 -24.31
C ALA A 656 -2.82 5.59 -24.57
N VAL A 657 -1.60 5.16 -24.86
CA VAL A 657 -0.48 6.07 -25.14
C VAL A 657 -0.74 6.86 -26.39
N ARG A 658 -0.48 8.17 -26.31
CA ARG A 658 -0.54 9.06 -27.47
C ARG A 658 0.75 9.86 -27.56
N TYR A 659 1.34 9.87 -28.76
CA TYR A 659 2.64 10.50 -29.03
C TYR A 659 2.55 11.80 -29.84
N ASP A 660 1.34 12.23 -30.22
CA ASP A 660 1.09 13.42 -31.04
C ASP A 660 0.63 14.59 -30.15
N ASP A 661 1.25 15.76 -30.34
CA ASP A 661 1.00 17.01 -29.60
C ASP A 661 -0.35 17.66 -29.97
N ARG A 662 -1.03 17.20 -31.03
CA ARG A 662 -2.35 17.72 -31.40
C ARG A 662 -3.44 17.29 -30.42
N VAL A 663 -3.71 18.16 -29.45
CA VAL A 663 -4.86 18.06 -28.56
C VAL A 663 -6.13 18.48 -29.33
N ALA A 664 -7.00 17.50 -29.59
CA ALA A 664 -8.29 17.66 -30.25
C ALA A 664 -9.39 17.19 -29.27
N HIS A 665 -10.56 16.78 -29.78
CA HIS A 665 -11.62 16.18 -28.95
C HIS A 665 -11.12 14.92 -28.21
N GLY A 666 -11.32 14.86 -26.90
CA GLY A 666 -11.05 13.69 -26.06
C GLY A 666 -10.64 14.03 -24.61
N LEU A 667 -10.49 12.99 -23.78
CA LEU A 667 -9.87 13.06 -22.47
C LEU A 667 -8.40 12.64 -22.55
N TYR A 668 -7.52 13.49 -22.05
CA TYR A 668 -6.07 13.33 -22.13
C TYR A 668 -5.45 13.19 -20.75
N ARG A 669 -4.45 12.33 -20.62
CA ARG A 669 -3.57 12.27 -19.45
C ARG A 669 -2.29 13.03 -19.75
N LEU A 670 -1.91 13.89 -18.81
CA LEU A 670 -0.78 14.78 -18.92
C LEU A 670 0.21 14.51 -17.79
N GLU A 671 1.49 14.71 -18.09
CA GLU A 671 2.59 14.60 -17.13
C GLU A 671 3.38 15.90 -17.04
N ARG A 672 3.79 16.30 -15.83
CA ARG A 672 4.80 17.33 -15.60
C ARG A 672 5.93 16.74 -14.78
N LYS A 673 7.10 16.60 -15.40
CA LYS A 673 8.34 16.17 -14.73
C LYS A 673 8.66 17.12 -13.58
N GLU A 674 9.18 16.56 -12.47
CA GLU A 674 9.65 17.30 -11.29
C GLU A 674 8.58 18.16 -10.57
N SER A 675 7.29 17.92 -10.85
CA SER A 675 6.16 18.57 -10.16
C SER A 675 5.68 17.74 -8.98
N ARG A 676 5.21 18.43 -7.93
CA ARG A 676 4.51 17.80 -6.79
C ARG A 676 3.24 17.08 -7.24
N ASN A 677 2.50 17.66 -8.18
CA ASN A 677 1.40 17.00 -8.86
C ASN A 677 1.87 16.66 -10.29
N PRO A 678 2.40 15.45 -10.53
CA PRO A 678 2.96 15.12 -11.83
C PRO A 678 1.88 14.75 -12.85
N PHE A 679 0.67 14.39 -12.44
CA PHE A 679 -0.38 13.99 -13.38
C PHE A 679 -1.59 14.90 -13.35
N LEU A 680 -2.12 15.22 -14.53
CA LEU A 680 -3.39 15.91 -14.71
C LEU A 680 -4.18 15.25 -15.83
N HIS A 681 -5.50 15.39 -15.77
CA HIS A 681 -6.42 14.87 -16.77
C HIS A 681 -7.16 16.03 -17.42
N ARG A 682 -6.97 16.23 -18.72
CA ARG A 682 -7.55 17.35 -19.48
C ARG A 682 -8.65 16.85 -20.40
N SER A 683 -9.86 17.34 -20.20
CA SER A 683 -11.02 17.01 -21.03
C SER A 683 -11.31 18.14 -22.01
N VAL A 684 -11.17 17.82 -23.30
CA VAL A 684 -11.35 18.75 -24.43
C VAL A 684 -12.55 18.28 -25.25
N ILE A 685 -13.58 19.12 -25.33
CA ILE A 685 -14.81 18.85 -26.07
C ILE A 685 -15.07 20.06 -26.95
N GLU A 686 -15.37 19.81 -28.22
CA GLU A 686 -15.62 20.86 -29.19
C GLU A 686 -16.78 21.77 -28.74
N GLY A 687 -16.58 23.08 -28.86
CA GLY A 687 -17.56 24.08 -28.43
C GLY A 687 -17.71 24.26 -26.91
N LYS A 688 -16.95 23.55 -26.07
CA LYS A 688 -16.98 23.68 -24.61
C LYS A 688 -15.63 24.16 -24.05
N PRO A 689 -15.62 24.97 -22.97
CA PRO A 689 -14.39 25.30 -22.27
C PRO A 689 -13.65 24.04 -21.83
N VAL A 690 -12.33 24.06 -21.95
CA VAL A 690 -11.45 23.00 -21.45
C VAL A 690 -11.58 22.94 -19.93
N LYS A 691 -11.57 21.73 -19.37
CA LYS A 691 -11.44 21.54 -17.91
C LYS A 691 -10.39 20.50 -17.60
N THR A 692 -9.70 20.70 -16.49
CA THR A 692 -8.71 19.77 -15.94
C THR A 692 -9.13 19.24 -14.58
N TYR A 693 -8.63 18.03 -14.28
CA TYR A 693 -8.95 17.27 -13.07
C TYR A 693 -7.68 16.57 -12.59
N VAL A 694 -7.56 16.34 -11.28
CA VAL A 694 -6.45 15.56 -10.74
C VAL A 694 -6.81 14.08 -10.71
N SER A 695 -8.04 13.73 -10.33
CA SER A 695 -8.47 12.34 -10.25
C SER A 695 -8.87 11.78 -11.64
N PRO A 696 -8.37 10.59 -12.04
CA PRO A 696 -8.80 9.94 -13.27
C PRO A 696 -10.27 9.52 -13.22
N SER A 697 -10.76 9.02 -12.08
CA SER A 697 -12.16 8.61 -11.89
C SER A 697 -13.12 9.77 -12.14
N VAL A 698 -12.82 10.92 -11.53
CA VAL A 698 -13.61 12.16 -11.73
C VAL A 698 -13.46 12.69 -13.14
N ALA A 699 -12.25 12.65 -13.72
CA ALA A 699 -12.02 13.10 -15.08
C ALA A 699 -12.84 12.31 -16.11
N ILE A 700 -12.94 10.99 -15.97
CA ILE A 700 -13.74 10.12 -16.85
C ILE A 700 -15.22 10.44 -16.71
N LEU A 701 -15.73 10.51 -15.47
CA LEU A 701 -17.13 10.86 -15.19
C LEU A 701 -17.48 12.23 -15.78
N SER A 702 -16.71 13.26 -15.45
CA SER A 702 -16.92 14.63 -15.92
C SER A 702 -16.73 14.78 -17.43
N HIS A 703 -15.80 14.04 -18.05
CA HIS A 703 -15.63 14.06 -19.50
C HIS A 703 -16.88 13.55 -20.21
N HIS A 704 -17.41 12.40 -19.80
CA HIS A 704 -18.63 11.88 -20.41
C HIS A 704 -19.87 12.73 -20.08
N LEU A 705 -19.97 13.27 -18.86
CA LEU A 705 -21.02 14.23 -18.49
C LEU A 705 -21.01 15.45 -19.41
N ARG A 706 -19.81 15.99 -19.68
CA ARG A 706 -19.64 17.13 -20.59
C ARG A 706 -19.84 16.74 -22.05
N ALA A 707 -19.56 15.51 -22.47
CA ALA A 707 -19.81 15.05 -23.85
C ALA A 707 -21.31 14.93 -24.14
N GLY A 708 -22.12 14.64 -23.11
CA GLY A 708 -23.57 14.49 -23.20
C GLY A 708 -24.02 13.05 -23.42
N GLY A 709 -25.33 12.83 -23.35
CA GLY A 709 -25.95 11.50 -23.40
C GLY A 709 -26.05 10.83 -22.02
N PRO A 710 -26.76 9.68 -21.93
CA PRO A 710 -26.95 8.96 -20.68
C PRO A 710 -25.66 8.30 -20.19
N LEU A 711 -25.32 8.51 -18.91
CA LEU A 711 -24.14 7.93 -18.26
C LEU A 711 -24.47 6.61 -17.57
N PHE A 712 -25.64 6.56 -16.96
CA PHE A 712 -26.13 5.40 -16.23
C PHE A 712 -27.46 4.95 -16.79
N PHE A 713 -27.77 3.69 -16.58
CA PHE A 713 -29.11 3.16 -16.76
C PHE A 713 -29.61 2.54 -15.46
N GLN A 714 -30.91 2.60 -15.24
CA GLN A 714 -31.56 2.04 -14.06
C GLN A 714 -32.58 0.98 -14.48
N SER A 715 -32.55 -0.18 -13.83
CA SER A 715 -33.57 -1.23 -13.93
C SER A 715 -33.80 -1.81 -12.55
N ASP A 716 -35.06 -2.00 -12.14
CA ASP A 716 -35.43 -2.72 -10.91
C ASP A 716 -34.70 -2.28 -9.63
N GLY A 717 -34.55 -0.96 -9.42
CA GLY A 717 -33.84 -0.42 -8.25
C GLY A 717 -32.32 -0.64 -8.28
N ILE A 718 -31.75 -1.03 -9.43
CA ILE A 718 -30.32 -1.17 -9.66
C ILE A 718 -29.87 -0.14 -10.68
N LEU A 719 -28.85 0.65 -10.33
CA LEU A 719 -28.18 1.58 -11.23
C LEU A 719 -26.87 0.97 -11.73
N GLN A 720 -26.61 1.09 -13.03
CA GLN A 720 -25.40 0.58 -13.69
C GLN A 720 -24.85 1.60 -14.67
N ALA A 721 -23.54 1.61 -14.85
CA ALA A 721 -22.90 2.49 -15.84
C ALA A 721 -23.12 1.97 -17.27
N ARG A 722 -23.36 2.87 -18.22
CA ARG A 722 -23.44 2.54 -19.66
C ARG A 722 -22.06 2.47 -20.32
N ARG A 723 -21.06 3.12 -19.72
CA ARG A 723 -19.70 3.22 -20.25
C ARG A 723 -18.70 2.55 -19.30
N PRO A 724 -17.65 1.92 -19.83
CA PRO A 724 -16.58 1.35 -19.00
C PRO A 724 -15.96 2.41 -18.09
N ARG A 725 -15.63 2.02 -16.85
CA ARG A 725 -14.95 2.87 -15.84
C ARG A 725 -15.67 4.17 -15.44
N VAL A 726 -16.89 4.40 -15.92
CA VAL A 726 -17.79 5.40 -15.33
C VAL A 726 -18.33 4.81 -14.03
N LEU A 727 -18.05 5.46 -12.91
CA LEU A 727 -18.50 5.07 -11.58
C LEU A 727 -19.12 6.30 -10.92
N LEU A 728 -20.07 6.09 -10.00
CA LEU A 728 -20.46 7.17 -9.10
C LEU A 728 -19.25 7.55 -8.23
N PRO A 729 -19.10 8.79 -7.76
CA PRO A 729 -18.17 9.09 -6.67
C PRO A 729 -18.45 8.19 -5.46
N SER A 730 -17.41 7.68 -4.79
CA SER A 730 -17.55 6.75 -3.67
C SER A 730 -18.40 7.36 -2.55
N SER A 731 -18.30 8.67 -2.33
CA SER A 731 -19.13 9.42 -1.37
C SER A 731 -20.63 9.36 -1.71
N TRP A 732 -20.99 9.38 -3.00
CA TRP A 732 -22.38 9.25 -3.44
C TRP A 732 -22.86 7.81 -3.36
N ALA A 733 -22.01 6.84 -3.72
CA ALA A 733 -22.29 5.42 -3.58
C ALA A 733 -22.53 5.03 -2.12
N ARG A 734 -21.70 5.52 -1.19
CA ARG A 734 -21.87 5.38 0.26
C ARG A 734 -23.19 5.95 0.73
N TRP A 735 -23.52 7.18 0.32
CA TRP A 735 -24.80 7.81 0.68
C TRP A 735 -26.01 7.03 0.15
N ALA A 736 -25.99 6.58 -1.11
CA ALA A 736 -27.06 5.77 -1.65
C ALA A 736 -27.20 4.45 -0.86
N SER A 737 -26.07 3.79 -0.58
CA SER A 737 -26.01 2.54 0.18
C SER A 737 -26.48 2.71 1.63
N ASP A 738 -26.19 3.85 2.27
CA ASP A 738 -26.68 4.22 3.60
C ASP A 738 -28.21 4.33 3.62
N ARG A 739 -28.77 4.93 2.57
CA ARG A 739 -30.21 5.14 2.44
C ARG A 739 -30.98 3.85 2.21
N VAL A 740 -30.48 2.92 1.38
CA VAL A 740 -31.14 1.63 1.16
C VAL A 740 -30.59 0.49 2.01
N LEU A 741 -29.65 0.77 2.92
CA LEU A 741 -28.91 -0.23 3.71
C LEU A 741 -28.35 -1.38 2.86
N CYS A 742 -27.87 -1.12 1.65
CA CYS A 742 -27.35 -2.12 0.73
C CYS A 742 -26.12 -1.58 0.00
N ASN A 743 -24.95 -2.19 0.20
CA ASN A 743 -23.72 -1.74 -0.47
C ASN A 743 -23.72 -2.10 -1.97
N ALA A 744 -23.09 -1.22 -2.75
CA ALA A 744 -22.72 -1.46 -4.13
C ALA A 744 -21.66 -2.56 -4.26
N ALA A 745 -21.70 -3.30 -5.37
CA ALA A 745 -20.79 -4.41 -5.61
C ALA A 745 -20.79 -4.85 -7.08
N PRO A 746 -19.81 -5.67 -7.49
CA PRO A 746 -19.92 -6.43 -8.72
C PRO A 746 -21.09 -7.41 -8.66
N GLY A 747 -21.96 -7.38 -9.66
CA GLY A 747 -23.09 -8.29 -9.82
C GLY A 747 -23.10 -8.94 -11.22
N PRO A 748 -23.79 -10.08 -11.37
CA PRO A 748 -23.93 -10.71 -12.67
C PRO A 748 -24.75 -9.82 -13.62
N SER A 749 -24.36 -9.80 -14.88
CA SER A 749 -25.04 -9.18 -16.03
C SER A 749 -24.99 -10.12 -17.22
N LYS A 750 -25.76 -9.84 -18.28
CA LYS A 750 -25.82 -10.67 -19.51
C LYS A 750 -24.43 -10.89 -20.14
N ASP A 751 -23.56 -9.88 -20.05
CA ASP A 751 -22.22 -9.86 -20.65
C ASP A 751 -21.09 -10.17 -19.65
N GLY A 752 -21.41 -10.71 -18.46
CA GLY A 752 -20.45 -11.02 -17.40
C GLY A 752 -20.64 -10.17 -16.14
N TRP A 753 -19.57 -9.95 -15.38
CA TRP A 753 -19.62 -9.15 -14.15
C TRP A 753 -19.66 -7.65 -14.48
N ARG A 754 -20.58 -6.92 -13.84
CA ARG A 754 -20.64 -5.45 -13.91
C ARG A 754 -20.76 -4.86 -12.52
N TYR A 755 -20.24 -3.67 -12.31
CA TYR A 755 -20.42 -2.94 -11.07
C TYR A 755 -21.84 -2.34 -10.98
N GLN A 756 -22.51 -2.53 -9.84
CA GLN A 756 -23.93 -2.20 -9.67
C GLN A 756 -24.18 -1.49 -8.34
N TYR A 757 -25.10 -0.53 -8.35
CA TYR A 757 -25.52 0.23 -7.17
C TYR A 757 -26.98 -0.06 -6.84
N ALA A 758 -27.26 -0.46 -5.60
CA ALA A 758 -28.62 -0.49 -5.10
C ALA A 758 -29.12 0.95 -4.88
N ILE A 759 -30.30 1.28 -5.40
CA ILE A 759 -30.82 2.64 -5.32
C ILE A 759 -32.35 2.67 -5.13
N GLY A 760 -32.79 3.50 -4.19
CA GLY A 760 -34.19 3.82 -3.98
C GLY A 760 -34.69 4.93 -4.92
N ALA A 761 -36.00 5.07 -5.08
CA ALA A 761 -36.62 6.06 -5.95
C ALA A 761 -36.25 7.51 -5.58
N SER A 762 -36.23 7.83 -4.29
CA SER A 762 -35.88 9.17 -3.83
C SER A 762 -34.38 9.46 -4.02
N SER A 763 -33.52 8.46 -3.76
CA SER A 763 -32.09 8.56 -4.03
C SER A 763 -31.78 8.70 -5.52
N LEU A 764 -32.46 7.93 -6.37
CA LEU A 764 -32.35 8.02 -7.83
C LEU A 764 -32.72 9.40 -8.34
N SER A 765 -33.80 9.98 -7.82
CA SER A 765 -34.26 11.33 -8.18
C SER A 765 -33.19 12.39 -7.88
N ALA A 766 -32.51 12.29 -6.73
CA ALA A 766 -31.42 13.20 -6.40
C ALA A 766 -30.18 12.99 -7.31
N ILE A 767 -29.82 11.75 -7.61
CA ILE A 767 -28.70 11.45 -8.53
C ILE A 767 -28.99 11.95 -9.95
N ARG A 768 -30.24 11.85 -10.43
CA ARG A 768 -30.67 12.33 -11.75
C ARG A 768 -30.48 13.85 -11.94
N LEU A 769 -30.42 14.62 -10.85
CA LEU A 769 -30.13 16.06 -10.90
C LEU A 769 -28.64 16.36 -11.20
N LEU A 770 -27.76 15.39 -10.96
CA LEU A 770 -26.31 15.55 -11.10
C LEU A 770 -25.77 14.84 -12.33
N VAL A 771 -26.31 13.65 -12.66
CA VAL A 771 -25.86 12.83 -13.78
C VAL A 771 -27.05 12.29 -14.58
N PRO A 772 -26.95 12.22 -15.92
CA PRO A 772 -28.03 11.71 -16.75
C PRO A 772 -28.18 10.19 -16.60
N VAL A 773 -29.39 9.77 -16.24
CA VAL A 773 -29.79 8.36 -16.08
C VAL A 773 -30.96 8.06 -17.02
N THR A 774 -30.92 6.92 -17.71
CA THR A 774 -32.02 6.41 -18.55
C THR A 774 -32.63 5.14 -17.95
N ASP A 775 -33.86 4.83 -18.34
CA ASP A 775 -34.56 3.59 -17.95
C ASP A 775 -34.41 2.47 -19.01
N LYS A 776 -33.75 2.76 -20.14
CA LYS A 776 -33.52 1.80 -21.22
C LYS A 776 -32.07 1.30 -21.24
N GLU A 777 -31.87 -0.02 -21.14
CA GLU A 777 -30.56 -0.67 -21.27
C GLU A 777 -29.98 -0.52 -22.70
N GLN A 778 -30.86 -0.57 -23.71
CA GLN A 778 -30.58 -0.34 -25.12
C GLN A 778 -31.56 0.68 -25.70
N ASP A 779 -31.06 1.74 -26.35
CA ASP A 779 -31.88 2.55 -27.25
C ASP A 779 -32.11 1.71 -28.52
N ASP A 780 -33.24 1.00 -28.57
CA ASP A 780 -33.80 0.55 -29.84
C ASP A 780 -34.26 1.78 -30.63
N GLY A 781 -33.48 2.13 -31.65
CA GLY A 781 -33.70 3.24 -32.59
C GLY A 781 -32.43 4.08 -32.73
N ASP A 782 -31.53 3.78 -33.66
CA ASP A 782 -31.53 4.48 -34.96
C ASP A 782 -32.06 5.92 -34.85
N GLU A 783 -31.28 6.83 -34.29
CA GLU A 783 -31.05 8.19 -34.83
C GLU A 783 -29.96 8.93 -34.03
N GLU A 784 -28.94 9.41 -34.76
CA GLU A 784 -27.99 10.46 -34.35
C GLU A 784 -26.94 10.18 -33.25
N ALA A 785 -25.96 9.31 -33.55
CA ALA A 785 -24.57 9.55 -33.11
C ALA A 785 -23.59 9.12 -34.20
N GLN A 786 -22.90 10.10 -34.78
CA GLN A 786 -21.98 10.00 -35.91
C GLN A 786 -20.71 9.19 -35.60
N GLY A 787 -20.81 7.85 -35.62
CA GLY A 787 -19.68 6.93 -35.54
C GLY A 787 -19.62 6.02 -36.77
N ILE A 788 -18.53 6.11 -37.54
CA ILE A 788 -18.31 5.38 -38.79
C ILE A 788 -18.52 3.86 -38.57
N ARG A 789 -19.49 3.30 -39.32
CA ARG A 789 -19.93 1.89 -39.22
C ARG A 789 -18.75 0.95 -39.38
N TRP A 790 -18.76 -0.19 -38.69
CA TRP A 790 -17.66 -1.17 -38.78
C TRP A 790 -17.44 -1.68 -40.21
N ILE A 791 -18.50 -1.79 -41.04
CA ILE A 791 -18.40 -2.14 -42.47
C ILE A 791 -17.69 -1.02 -43.23
N ASP A 792 -17.96 0.24 -42.90
CA ASP A 792 -17.28 1.37 -43.51
C ASP A 792 -15.82 1.47 -42.99
N ARG A 793 -15.54 1.09 -41.74
CA ARG A 793 -14.16 0.89 -41.22
C ARG A 793 -13.44 -0.27 -41.91
N PHE A 794 -14.14 -1.36 -42.21
CA PHE A 794 -13.61 -2.50 -42.97
C PHE A 794 -13.23 -2.09 -44.39
N LEU A 795 -14.10 -1.32 -45.06
CA LEU A 795 -13.87 -0.81 -46.41
C LEU A 795 -12.83 0.32 -46.46
N ALA A 796 -12.64 1.09 -45.39
CA ALA A 796 -11.66 2.18 -45.30
C ALA A 796 -10.26 1.72 -44.87
N SER A 797 -10.12 0.51 -44.30
CA SER A 797 -8.81 -0.01 -43.90
C SER A 797 -7.94 -0.33 -45.11
N ALA A 798 -6.73 0.25 -45.15
CA ALA A 798 -5.74 0.02 -46.20
C ALA A 798 -5.34 -1.47 -46.34
N SER A 799 -5.46 -2.24 -45.26
CA SER A 799 -5.19 -3.68 -45.24
C SER A 799 -6.24 -4.53 -45.98
N ASN A 800 -7.41 -3.96 -46.28
CA ASN A 800 -8.52 -4.65 -46.96
C ASN A 800 -8.69 -4.22 -48.42
N ARG A 801 -7.68 -3.55 -49.00
CA ARG A 801 -7.69 -3.09 -50.41
C ARG A 801 -8.00 -4.27 -51.35
N GLY A 802 -9.06 -4.15 -52.16
CA GLY A 802 -9.49 -5.19 -53.10
C GLY A 802 -10.31 -6.35 -52.51
N ARG A 803 -10.55 -6.38 -51.19
CA ARG A 803 -11.43 -7.39 -50.56
C ARG A 803 -12.89 -6.94 -50.64
N GLY A 804 -13.76 -7.87 -51.04
CA GLY A 804 -15.22 -7.70 -51.02
C GLY A 804 -15.80 -8.26 -49.73
N ILE A 805 -16.75 -7.53 -49.13
CA ILE A 805 -17.55 -8.03 -48.01
C ILE A 805 -19.02 -8.05 -48.42
N HIS A 806 -19.69 -9.15 -48.12
CA HIS A 806 -21.13 -9.26 -48.33
C HIS A 806 -21.85 -8.51 -47.22
N ASP A 807 -22.51 -7.41 -47.57
CA ASP A 807 -23.41 -6.69 -46.67
C ASP A 807 -24.76 -7.40 -46.68
N SER A 808 -25.06 -8.17 -45.61
CA SER A 808 -26.29 -8.95 -45.49
C SER A 808 -27.56 -8.09 -45.43
N ARG A 809 -27.45 -6.82 -45.01
CA ARG A 809 -28.59 -5.87 -45.01
C ARG A 809 -28.81 -5.26 -46.39
N ALA A 810 -27.74 -4.85 -47.08
CA ALA A 810 -27.85 -4.31 -48.43
C ALA A 810 -27.97 -5.38 -49.53
N ARG A 811 -27.84 -6.66 -49.18
CA ARG A 811 -27.81 -7.83 -50.09
C ARG A 811 -26.85 -7.64 -51.27
N THR A 812 -25.75 -6.94 -51.03
CA THR A 812 -24.75 -6.61 -52.06
C THR A 812 -23.34 -6.80 -51.51
N THR A 813 -22.43 -7.21 -52.39
CA THR A 813 -21.01 -7.29 -52.06
C THR A 813 -20.36 -5.94 -52.33
N ARG A 814 -19.84 -5.29 -51.29
CA ARG A 814 -19.15 -3.99 -51.38
C ARG A 814 -17.63 -4.23 -51.37
N ILE A 815 -16.91 -3.62 -52.31
CA ILE A 815 -15.45 -3.79 -52.47
C ILE A 815 -14.75 -2.49 -52.05
N ALA A 816 -13.69 -2.61 -51.25
CA ALA A 816 -12.86 -1.48 -50.83
C ALA A 816 -12.21 -0.81 -52.06
N ARG A 817 -12.55 0.45 -52.34
CA ARG A 817 -12.11 1.18 -53.56
C ARG A 817 -10.60 1.44 -53.56
N VAL A 818 -10.00 1.31 -54.74
CA VAL A 818 -8.63 1.77 -55.02
C VAL A 818 -8.66 3.30 -55.06
N MET A 819 -8.06 3.97 -54.08
CA MET A 819 -7.77 5.41 -54.21
C MET A 819 -6.82 5.62 -55.38
N ALA A 820 -7.26 6.39 -56.39
CA ALA A 820 -6.44 6.80 -57.53
C ALA A 820 -5.26 7.66 -57.04
N GLU A 821 -4.05 7.33 -57.48
CA GLU A 821 -2.86 8.11 -57.22
C GLU A 821 -3.03 9.53 -57.81
N LYS A 822 -2.85 10.55 -56.98
CA LYS A 822 -2.72 11.93 -57.45
C LYS A 822 -1.39 12.04 -58.21
N ARG A 823 -1.49 12.36 -59.51
CA ARG A 823 -0.38 12.87 -60.33
C ARG A 823 0.01 14.28 -59.90
#